data_AF-A0A812WA02-F1
#
_entry.id   AF-A0A812WA02-F1
#
_cell.length_a   1.000
_cell.length_b   1.000
_cell.length_c   1.000
_cell.angle_alpha   90.00
_cell.angle_beta   90.00
_cell.angle_gamma   90.00
#
_symmetry.space_group_name_H-M   'P 1'
#
loop_
_entity.id
_entity.type
_entity.pdbx_description
1 polymer ?
#
loop_
_entity_poly.entity_id
_entity_poly.type
_entity_poly.pdbx_seq_one_letter_code
_entity_poly.pdbx_strand_id
1 'polypeptide(L)'
;MYFKRIFLASATCVWLATAVGLVLFTTVGIAPTVYNAVADESLNRAGNGAAALTAFSLACAFVLDFYLMPPLVQVFLAVVFAGLAFATAVLKAIAYPYAPGLLCIGLPLAYLGWLRVRIFPPSTVSGTEFLRPLSATFGCTCVGVVVVWCVWIFLTDRGWSTETKIWLTEQNSEVFSYLWHNGTTPLVYTTHCGSGSDTSWFSLSEQTAIQAACTKAANVWFLQWAGPFAIILCSGVEAAFAFIFAQVSQKLVRGNPAEDADADEDGVAVDYLKQVLKGCLLLIVMVLAAMYAAATYVSGSAVALSSAIFCLGALTMAATVGWMYAEIDHTKLRRLATEGHVAASILKIMKSDWVRAMAVGGLTVFIPLLAALDMIRQSMRKLRGTVQGGDGAQSDRFTPTGRKVVDECSTWNWCGILQKVILLGELVICIILGMKATYVFFSWLNTTLYVANFDFWVLTAMVFGIGLAMFMCPIVPGSAVYLFAGVVLGAQSQLEGRPGFAIGIVAGVVASSIAKHIACVGQYMIGYYAGKLVKIQQMVGVDQVPTRATEKILKTPGLGLGKVCILIAGPDFPTSVLCGILKLNIPQMLLGTTPIVLVSIIPQVSTGALLTYNPDADNESNIQSLVSGAVTGFAAAIQASAMLLFTWRIMKTVEQDGDELAKPRPEHEAVAKLTAKEAEYNAAFKQVSQWQVMACTQLSTLLLAVASIVSSGFVIAADFMIADKFCFRNFSITNKISDPIDLGGLDNNAWNIVIVPTGWLALAVAILGVAFQIIFGIMITRATRAFMKENGASAPAPCIVGREQEGQEKVAREDETVVEPQGCMKCSCYSCPVGTLTCFWLECLCLSQNSLTEQISRFTCNIRGSSKSSRRYI
;
A
#
# COMPACT_ATOMS: atom_id res chain seq x y z
N MET A 1 -40.82 -0.91 10.35
CA MET A 1 -40.98 0.56 10.29
C MET A 1 -39.65 1.30 10.12
N TYR A 2 -38.62 0.97 10.90
CA TYR A 2 -37.28 1.59 10.80
C TYR A 2 -36.63 1.49 9.42
N PHE A 3 -36.72 0.34 8.74
CA PHE A 3 -36.15 0.17 7.40
C PHE A 3 -36.54 1.28 6.41
N LYS A 4 -37.83 1.61 6.32
CA LYS A 4 -38.33 2.67 5.40
C LYS A 4 -37.78 4.05 5.78
N ARG A 5 -37.73 4.38 7.08
CA ARG A 5 -37.23 5.67 7.57
C ARG A 5 -35.74 5.83 7.32
N ILE A 6 -34.96 4.79 7.63
CA ILE A 6 -33.52 4.77 7.43
C ILE A 6 -33.21 4.81 5.94
N PHE A 7 -33.85 3.98 5.13
CA PHE A 7 -33.69 3.98 3.68
C PHE A 7 -34.01 5.34 3.07
N LEU A 8 -35.11 6.00 3.47
CA LEU A 8 -35.45 7.32 2.94
C LEU A 8 -34.41 8.37 3.35
N ALA A 9 -34.01 8.39 4.62
CA ALA A 9 -32.99 9.33 5.11
C ALA A 9 -31.62 9.12 4.45
N SER A 10 -31.17 7.86 4.32
CA SER A 10 -29.92 7.52 3.65
C SER A 10 -30.00 7.80 2.15
N ALA A 11 -31.11 7.45 1.48
CA ALA A 11 -31.31 7.71 0.06
C ALA A 11 -31.30 9.21 -0.24
N THR A 12 -31.99 10.04 0.54
CA THR A 12 -31.96 11.49 0.35
C THR A 12 -30.53 12.03 0.44
N CYS A 13 -29.75 11.61 1.44
CA CYS A 13 -28.38 12.10 1.59
C CYS A 13 -27.44 11.58 0.49
N VAL A 14 -27.42 10.27 0.27
CA VAL A 14 -26.55 9.62 -0.71
C VAL A 14 -26.90 10.09 -2.12
N TRP A 15 -28.17 10.04 -2.52
CA TRP A 15 -28.56 10.45 -3.87
C TRP A 15 -28.39 11.93 -4.12
N LEU A 16 -28.62 12.79 -3.13
CA LEU A 16 -28.36 14.23 -3.29
C LEU A 16 -26.86 14.47 -3.53
N ALA A 17 -26.00 13.89 -2.70
CA ALA A 17 -24.57 14.12 -2.83
C ALA A 17 -23.99 13.46 -4.09
N THR A 18 -24.48 12.26 -4.44
CA THR A 18 -24.14 11.61 -5.73
C THR A 18 -24.64 12.42 -6.91
N ALA A 19 -25.86 12.98 -6.86
CA ALA A 19 -26.38 13.83 -7.92
C ALA A 19 -25.56 15.11 -8.05
N VAL A 20 -25.15 15.74 -6.95
CA VAL A 20 -24.22 16.88 -6.96
C VAL A 20 -22.89 16.47 -7.59
N GLY A 21 -22.32 15.33 -7.18
CA GLY A 21 -21.09 14.80 -7.75
C GLY A 21 -21.17 14.54 -9.25
N LEU A 22 -22.25 13.88 -9.68
CA LEU A 22 -22.52 13.53 -11.06
C LEU A 22 -22.78 14.77 -11.92
N VAL A 23 -23.61 15.71 -11.45
CA VAL A 23 -24.00 16.89 -12.22
C VAL A 23 -22.87 17.93 -12.25
N LEU A 24 -22.16 18.17 -11.15
CA LEU A 24 -21.15 19.25 -11.12
C LEU A 24 -19.76 18.82 -11.56
N PHE A 25 -19.40 17.54 -11.42
CA PHE A 25 -18.00 17.10 -11.60
C PHE A 25 -17.82 15.97 -12.61
N THR A 26 -18.88 15.58 -13.31
CA THR A 26 -18.77 14.65 -14.46
C THR A 26 -19.31 15.24 -15.76
N THR A 27 -18.88 14.68 -16.88
CA THR A 27 -19.34 15.09 -18.23
C THR A 27 -20.81 14.77 -18.48
N VAL A 28 -21.45 13.96 -17.64
CA VAL A 28 -22.91 13.74 -17.67
C VAL A 28 -23.66 15.02 -17.33
N GLY A 29 -23.05 15.93 -16.57
CA GLY A 29 -23.60 17.23 -16.22
C GLY A 29 -22.79 18.40 -16.77
N ILE A 30 -22.53 19.38 -15.91
CA ILE A 30 -21.91 20.68 -16.25
C ILE A 30 -20.44 20.77 -15.81
N ALA A 31 -19.74 19.65 -15.67
CA ALA A 31 -18.34 19.67 -15.24
C ALA A 31 -17.44 20.55 -16.10
N PRO A 32 -17.51 20.56 -17.44
CA PRO A 32 -16.68 21.46 -18.24
C PRO A 32 -16.87 22.93 -17.86
N THR A 33 -18.11 23.35 -17.59
CA THR A 33 -18.43 24.71 -17.15
C THR A 33 -17.84 25.01 -15.77
N VAL A 34 -17.95 24.07 -14.82
CA VAL A 34 -17.38 24.23 -13.47
C VAL A 34 -15.85 24.32 -13.54
N TYR A 35 -15.21 23.47 -14.33
CA TYR A 35 -13.76 23.43 -14.46
C TYR A 35 -13.22 24.68 -15.16
N ASN A 36 -13.89 25.18 -16.20
CA ASN A 36 -13.56 26.48 -16.79
C ASN A 36 -13.71 27.62 -15.79
N ALA A 37 -14.77 27.63 -14.99
CA ALA A 37 -15.00 28.67 -14.00
C ALA A 37 -13.90 28.72 -12.92
N VAL A 38 -13.25 27.60 -12.62
CA VAL A 38 -12.12 27.52 -11.68
C VAL A 38 -10.75 27.52 -12.35
N ALA A 39 -10.68 27.64 -13.68
CA ALA A 39 -9.46 27.71 -14.46
C ALA A 39 -8.82 29.10 -14.40
N ASP A 40 -8.59 29.58 -13.17
CA ASP A 40 -8.01 30.89 -12.91
C ASP A 40 -6.94 30.78 -11.82
N GLU A 41 -5.84 31.50 -12.00
CA GLU A 41 -4.71 31.41 -11.08
C GLU A 41 -5.05 31.99 -9.69
N SER A 42 -5.87 33.04 -9.64
CA SER A 42 -6.32 33.63 -8.39
C SER A 42 -7.25 32.68 -7.64
N LEU A 43 -8.14 31.96 -8.35
CA LEU A 43 -8.99 30.92 -7.77
C LEU A 43 -8.19 29.69 -7.31
N ASN A 44 -7.16 29.29 -8.05
CA ASN A 44 -6.25 28.23 -7.62
C ASN A 44 -5.50 28.63 -6.33
N ARG A 45 -5.05 29.89 -6.21
CA ARG A 45 -4.46 30.43 -4.96
C ARG A 45 -5.51 30.52 -3.84
N ALA A 46 -6.74 30.92 -4.14
CA ALA A 46 -7.84 30.91 -3.18
C ALA A 46 -8.13 29.47 -2.70
N GLY A 47 -8.00 28.47 -3.55
CA GLY A 47 -8.08 27.05 -3.18
C GLY A 47 -7.02 26.64 -2.16
N ASN A 48 -5.78 27.15 -2.27
CA ASN A 48 -4.74 26.95 -1.23
C ASN A 48 -5.15 27.62 0.09
N GLY A 49 -5.69 28.85 0.02
CA GLY A 49 -6.23 29.55 1.19
C GLY A 49 -7.38 28.79 1.86
N ALA A 50 -8.34 28.29 1.08
CA ALA A 50 -9.43 27.45 1.56
C ALA A 50 -8.91 26.15 2.18
N ALA A 51 -7.89 25.52 1.60
CA ALA A 51 -7.28 24.31 2.16
C ALA A 51 -6.63 24.59 3.53
N ALA A 52 -5.87 25.69 3.62
CA ALA A 52 -5.28 26.14 4.87
C ALA A 52 -6.34 26.47 5.93
N LEU A 53 -7.42 27.16 5.54
CA LEU A 53 -8.56 27.46 6.41
C LEU A 53 -9.30 26.19 6.84
N THR A 54 -9.46 25.21 5.96
CA THR A 54 -10.05 23.90 6.29
C THR A 54 -9.21 23.21 7.36
N ALA A 55 -7.89 23.10 7.15
CA ALA A 55 -6.96 22.50 8.11
C ALA A 55 -6.95 23.27 9.45
N PHE A 56 -6.94 24.60 9.40
CA PHE A 56 -7.01 25.45 10.58
C PHE A 56 -8.33 25.27 11.34
N SER A 57 -9.47 25.24 10.63
CA SER A 57 -10.78 25.03 11.26
C SER A 57 -10.89 23.66 11.94
N LEU A 58 -10.29 22.61 11.36
CA LEU A 58 -10.20 21.30 11.98
C LEU A 58 -9.33 21.32 13.25
N ALA A 59 -8.19 22.01 13.19
CA ALA A 59 -7.33 22.20 14.35
C ALA A 59 -8.04 22.99 15.46
N CYS A 60 -8.79 24.05 15.12
CA CYS A 60 -9.62 24.81 16.06
C CYS A 60 -10.73 23.94 16.66
N ALA A 61 -11.44 23.16 15.84
CA ALA A 61 -12.48 22.25 16.31
C ALA A 61 -11.93 21.24 17.33
N PHE A 62 -10.72 20.71 17.09
CA PHE A 62 -10.02 19.85 18.03
C PHE A 62 -9.65 20.59 19.33
N VAL A 63 -9.01 21.77 19.23
CA VAL A 63 -8.57 22.58 20.37
C VAL A 63 -9.72 23.06 21.25
N LEU A 64 -10.86 23.37 20.64
CA LEU A 64 -12.02 23.91 21.35
C LEU A 64 -12.95 22.83 21.90
N ASP A 65 -12.61 21.54 21.78
CA ASP A 65 -13.47 20.43 22.17
C ASP A 65 -14.83 20.47 21.46
N PHE A 66 -14.83 20.46 20.13
CA PHE A 66 -16.03 20.49 19.29
C PHE A 66 -17.17 19.60 19.83
N TYR A 67 -16.87 18.39 20.28
CA TYR A 67 -17.85 17.43 20.79
C TYR A 67 -18.52 17.83 22.13
N LEU A 68 -17.93 18.73 22.92
CA LEU A 68 -18.51 19.28 24.15
C LEU A 68 -19.35 20.54 23.88
N MET A 69 -19.28 21.11 22.68
CA MET A 69 -20.05 22.30 22.35
C MET A 69 -21.55 22.00 22.24
N PRO A 70 -22.43 23.01 22.41
CA PRO A 70 -23.85 22.84 22.13
C PRO A 70 -24.09 22.30 20.71
N PRO A 71 -25.09 21.42 20.49
CA PRO A 71 -25.33 20.81 19.18
C PRO A 71 -25.49 21.81 18.04
N LEU A 72 -26.08 22.97 18.30
CA LEU A 72 -26.26 24.02 17.29
C LEU A 72 -24.90 24.57 16.80
N VAL A 73 -23.93 24.75 17.71
CA VAL A 73 -22.57 25.19 17.36
C VAL A 73 -21.82 24.07 16.64
N GLN A 74 -22.01 22.82 17.05
CA GLN A 74 -21.43 21.67 16.35
C GLN A 74 -21.90 21.60 14.90
N VAL A 75 -23.21 21.71 14.66
CA VAL A 75 -23.78 21.70 13.31
C VAL A 75 -23.25 22.88 12.50
N PHE A 76 -23.23 24.09 13.08
CA PHE A 76 -22.70 25.26 12.41
C PHE A 76 -21.24 25.09 11.97
N LEU A 77 -20.35 24.69 12.90
CA LEU A 77 -18.93 24.46 12.60
C LEU A 77 -18.72 23.30 11.61
N ALA A 78 -19.54 22.24 11.69
CA ALA A 78 -19.49 21.14 10.73
C ALA A 78 -19.89 21.59 9.32
N VAL A 79 -20.92 22.44 9.19
CA VAL A 79 -21.33 23.05 7.91
C VAL A 79 -20.24 23.96 7.36
N VAL A 80 -19.62 24.79 8.21
CA VAL A 80 -18.48 25.64 7.80
C VAL A 80 -17.31 24.78 7.31
N PHE A 81 -16.94 23.74 8.06
CA PHE A 81 -15.88 22.81 7.66
C PHE A 81 -16.20 22.11 6.34
N ALA A 82 -17.41 21.56 6.19
CA ALA A 82 -17.85 20.90 4.96
C ALA A 82 -17.85 21.88 3.77
N GLY A 83 -18.29 23.13 3.98
CA GLY A 83 -18.26 24.18 2.98
C GLY A 83 -16.85 24.58 2.56
N LEU A 84 -15.92 24.71 3.51
CA LEU A 84 -14.51 25.01 3.23
C LEU A 84 -13.83 23.85 2.50
N ALA A 85 -14.05 22.60 2.95
CA ALA A 85 -13.52 21.42 2.29
C ALA A 85 -14.06 21.29 0.85
N PHE A 86 -15.35 21.60 0.65
CA PHE A 86 -15.97 21.62 -0.68
C PHE A 86 -15.38 22.72 -1.56
N ALA A 87 -15.24 23.94 -1.03
CA ALA A 87 -14.58 25.02 -1.74
C ALA A 87 -13.13 24.64 -2.11
N THR A 88 -12.36 24.03 -1.21
CA THR A 88 -11.02 23.53 -1.51
C THR A 88 -11.04 22.51 -2.65
N ALA A 89 -11.90 21.51 -2.58
CA ALA A 89 -11.97 20.46 -3.59
C ALA A 89 -12.32 21.06 -4.97
N VAL A 90 -13.32 21.95 -5.02
CA VAL A 90 -13.77 22.61 -6.26
C VAL A 90 -12.70 23.54 -6.84
N LEU A 91 -12.14 24.44 -6.03
CA LEU A 91 -11.11 25.39 -6.48
C LEU A 91 -9.80 24.69 -6.87
N LYS A 92 -9.58 23.46 -6.41
CA LYS A 92 -8.44 22.63 -6.79
C LYS A 92 -8.80 21.51 -7.78
N ALA A 93 -9.98 21.55 -8.39
CA ALA A 93 -10.44 20.49 -9.27
C ALA A 93 -9.52 20.28 -10.49
N ILE A 94 -8.81 21.29 -11.00
CA ILE A 94 -7.86 21.09 -12.11
C ILE A 94 -6.59 20.36 -11.63
N ALA A 95 -6.11 20.68 -10.42
CA ALA A 95 -4.93 20.03 -9.85
C ALA A 95 -5.24 18.61 -9.35
N TYR A 96 -6.45 18.41 -8.80
CA TYR A 96 -6.95 17.15 -8.26
C TYR A 96 -8.37 16.87 -8.77
N PRO A 97 -8.54 16.41 -10.02
CA PRO A 97 -9.87 16.27 -10.64
C PRO A 97 -10.79 15.26 -9.96
N TYR A 98 -10.23 14.34 -9.18
CA TYR A 98 -11.00 13.38 -8.39
C TYR A 98 -11.50 13.94 -7.05
N ALA A 99 -10.90 15.02 -6.52
CA ALA A 99 -11.16 15.48 -5.16
C ALA A 99 -12.63 15.93 -4.92
N PRO A 100 -13.28 16.69 -5.82
CA PRO A 100 -14.69 17.06 -5.63
C PRO A 100 -15.61 15.84 -5.59
N GLY A 101 -15.40 14.87 -6.49
CA GLY A 101 -16.17 13.63 -6.53
C GLY A 101 -16.01 12.82 -5.24
N LEU A 102 -14.78 12.66 -4.76
CA LEU A 102 -14.50 11.97 -3.49
C LEU A 102 -15.15 12.66 -2.30
N LEU A 103 -15.12 14.00 -2.25
CA LEU A 103 -15.74 14.73 -1.16
C LEU A 103 -17.27 14.59 -1.18
N CYS A 104 -17.89 14.60 -2.37
CA CYS A 104 -19.32 14.34 -2.52
C CYS A 104 -19.72 12.94 -2.04
N ILE A 105 -18.78 12.00 -1.96
CA ILE A 105 -19.02 10.64 -1.43
C ILE A 105 -18.71 10.58 0.08
N GLY A 106 -17.63 11.25 0.52
CA GLY A 106 -17.24 11.29 1.94
C GLY A 106 -18.22 12.05 2.84
N LEU A 107 -18.86 13.11 2.34
CA LEU A 107 -19.85 13.89 3.10
C LEU A 107 -21.08 13.04 3.50
N PRO A 108 -21.68 12.23 2.61
CA PRO A 108 -22.66 11.22 2.97
C PRO A 108 -22.23 10.31 4.11
N LEU A 109 -21.02 9.77 4.09
CA LEU A 109 -20.54 8.90 5.16
C LEU A 109 -20.50 9.61 6.52
N ALA A 110 -20.00 10.86 6.54
CA ALA A 110 -19.98 11.67 7.76
C ALA A 110 -21.42 11.93 8.27
N TYR A 111 -22.35 12.26 7.38
CA TYR A 111 -23.75 12.48 7.73
C TYR A 111 -24.45 11.20 8.21
N LEU A 112 -24.19 10.07 7.57
CA LEU A 112 -24.71 8.76 7.97
C LEU A 112 -24.17 8.33 9.33
N GLY A 113 -22.90 8.61 9.63
CA GLY A 113 -22.32 8.43 10.96
C GLY A 113 -23.01 9.29 12.00
N TRP A 114 -23.29 10.55 11.67
CA TRP A 114 -24.07 11.44 12.54
C TRP A 114 -25.50 10.92 12.77
N LEU A 115 -26.20 10.48 11.71
CA LEU A 115 -27.52 9.86 11.80
C LEU A 115 -27.51 8.63 12.71
N ARG A 116 -26.49 7.77 12.56
CA ARG A 116 -26.31 6.56 13.37
C ARG A 116 -26.15 6.91 14.85
N VAL A 117 -25.35 7.91 15.19
CA VAL A 117 -25.09 8.26 16.59
C VAL A 117 -26.25 9.02 17.23
N ARG A 118 -26.92 9.93 16.49
CA ARG A 118 -27.89 10.87 17.06
C ARG A 118 -29.35 10.46 16.90
N ILE A 119 -29.73 9.95 15.72
CA ILE A 119 -31.14 9.67 15.39
C ILE A 119 -31.47 8.19 15.55
N PHE A 120 -30.55 7.32 15.16
CA PHE A 120 -30.72 5.87 15.23
C PHE A 120 -29.65 5.24 16.13
N PRO A 121 -29.55 5.65 17.41
CA PRO A 121 -28.50 5.19 18.29
C PRO A 121 -28.52 3.65 18.40
N PRO A 122 -27.35 3.00 18.59
CA PRO A 122 -27.24 1.55 18.70
C PRO A 122 -28.16 0.92 19.76
N SER A 123 -28.55 1.68 20.78
CA SER A 123 -29.52 1.26 21.81
C SER A 123 -30.95 1.09 21.32
N THR A 124 -31.32 1.73 20.20
CA THR A 124 -32.70 1.75 19.68
C THR A 124 -32.87 1.00 18.37
N VAL A 125 -31.83 1.01 17.53
CA VAL A 125 -31.85 0.37 16.21
C VAL A 125 -30.64 -0.52 16.11
N SER A 126 -30.88 -1.81 15.85
CA SER A 126 -29.80 -2.78 15.68
C SER A 126 -28.93 -2.41 14.48
N GLY A 127 -27.64 -2.77 14.51
CA GLY A 127 -26.73 -2.55 13.39
C GLY A 127 -27.27 -3.15 12.08
N THR A 128 -27.89 -4.32 12.14
CA THR A 128 -28.55 -4.96 10.99
C THR A 128 -29.65 -4.09 10.37
N GLU A 129 -30.54 -3.55 11.19
CA GLU A 129 -31.67 -2.74 10.74
C GLU A 129 -31.23 -1.41 10.15
N PHE A 130 -30.07 -0.90 10.56
CA PHE A 130 -29.48 0.31 10.00
C PHE A 130 -28.69 0.04 8.72
N LEU A 131 -27.80 -0.96 8.73
CA LEU A 131 -26.84 -1.21 7.66
C LEU A 131 -27.46 -1.87 6.43
N ARG A 132 -28.50 -2.69 6.59
CA ARG A 132 -29.18 -3.33 5.46
C ARG A 132 -29.84 -2.32 4.50
N PRO A 133 -30.69 -1.37 4.96
CA PRO A 133 -31.20 -0.32 4.09
C PRO A 133 -30.09 0.56 3.53
N LEU A 134 -29.03 0.81 4.30
CA LEU A 134 -27.89 1.58 3.80
C LEU A 134 -27.16 0.89 2.63
N SER A 135 -26.91 -0.41 2.75
CA SER A 135 -26.35 -1.23 1.67
C SER A 135 -27.25 -1.20 0.43
N ALA A 136 -28.57 -1.30 0.62
CA ALA A 136 -29.53 -1.19 -0.48
C ALA A 136 -29.49 0.20 -1.13
N THR A 137 -29.39 1.28 -0.36
CA THR A 137 -29.24 2.64 -0.88
C THR A 137 -28.01 2.76 -1.77
N PHE A 138 -26.83 2.40 -1.28
CA PHE A 138 -25.59 2.48 -2.06
C PHE A 138 -25.59 1.56 -3.29
N GLY A 139 -26.16 0.35 -3.16
CA GLY A 139 -26.34 -0.56 -4.28
C GLY A 139 -27.26 0.01 -5.37
N CYS A 140 -28.38 0.64 -4.98
CA CYS A 140 -29.27 1.32 -5.91
C CYS A 140 -28.58 2.52 -6.58
N THR A 141 -27.79 3.29 -5.82
CA THR A 141 -26.97 4.38 -6.36
C THR A 141 -25.98 3.87 -7.41
N CYS A 142 -25.26 2.80 -7.11
CA CYS A 142 -24.32 2.17 -8.04
C CYS A 142 -25.00 1.77 -9.36
N VAL A 143 -26.10 1.03 -9.29
CA VAL A 143 -26.87 0.64 -10.50
C VAL A 143 -27.42 1.87 -11.23
N GLY A 144 -27.98 2.83 -10.50
CA GLY A 144 -28.54 4.05 -11.07
C GLY A 144 -27.50 4.87 -11.85
N VAL A 145 -26.30 5.05 -11.28
CA VAL A 145 -25.21 5.78 -11.94
C VAL A 145 -24.70 5.01 -13.16
N VAL A 146 -24.59 3.67 -13.11
CA VAL A 146 -24.26 2.85 -14.30
C VAL A 146 -25.28 3.09 -15.41
N VAL A 147 -26.57 2.99 -15.11
CA VAL A 147 -27.64 3.18 -16.09
C VAL A 147 -27.59 4.58 -16.69
N VAL A 148 -27.51 5.63 -15.85
CA VAL A 148 -27.45 7.02 -16.31
C VAL A 148 -26.22 7.25 -17.19
N TRP A 149 -25.06 6.73 -16.80
CA TRP A 149 -23.82 6.92 -17.56
C TRP A 149 -23.85 6.17 -18.89
N CYS A 150 -24.29 4.91 -18.91
CA CYS A 150 -24.45 4.15 -20.15
C CYS A 150 -25.46 4.81 -21.09
N VAL A 151 -26.63 5.20 -20.58
CA VAL A 151 -27.66 5.90 -21.38
C VAL A 151 -27.12 7.21 -21.94
N TRP A 152 -26.38 7.98 -21.13
CA TRP A 152 -25.72 9.20 -21.61
C TRP A 152 -24.73 8.89 -22.74
N ILE A 153 -23.81 7.93 -22.55
CA ILE A 153 -22.84 7.52 -23.58
C ILE A 153 -23.55 7.14 -24.90
N PHE A 154 -24.61 6.33 -24.83
CA PHE A 154 -25.34 5.88 -26.02
C PHE A 154 -26.18 6.97 -26.68
N LEU A 155 -26.84 7.84 -25.92
CA LEU A 155 -27.71 8.89 -26.48
C LEU A 155 -26.93 10.05 -27.07
N THR A 156 -25.78 10.39 -26.50
CA THR A 156 -24.98 11.52 -26.97
C THR A 156 -23.84 11.09 -27.90
N ASP A 157 -23.67 9.79 -28.11
CA ASP A 157 -22.52 9.18 -28.80
C ASP A 157 -21.17 9.69 -28.24
N ARG A 158 -21.12 9.93 -26.93
CA ARG A 158 -19.94 10.46 -26.21
C ARG A 158 -19.17 9.36 -25.49
N GLY A 159 -18.94 8.25 -26.19
CA GLY A 159 -17.90 7.31 -25.81
C GLY A 159 -16.54 8.03 -25.76
N TRP A 160 -15.55 7.50 -25.03
CA TRP A 160 -14.23 8.12 -24.97
C TRP A 160 -13.47 7.94 -26.31
N SER A 161 -13.85 8.76 -27.28
CA SER A 161 -13.38 8.81 -28.66
C SER A 161 -12.61 10.12 -28.92
N THR A 162 -12.00 10.23 -30.10
CA THR A 162 -11.33 11.46 -30.55
C THR A 162 -12.31 12.62 -30.61
N GLU A 163 -13.52 12.40 -31.12
CA GLU A 163 -14.58 13.40 -31.20
C GLU A 163 -15.00 13.91 -29.81
N THR A 164 -15.09 13.01 -28.82
CA THR A 164 -15.39 13.40 -27.43
C THR A 164 -14.25 14.20 -26.82
N LYS A 165 -12.99 13.90 -27.15
CA LYS A 165 -11.84 14.70 -26.68
C LYS A 165 -11.84 16.10 -27.31
N ILE A 166 -12.14 16.21 -28.61
CA ILE A 166 -12.29 17.49 -29.31
C ILE A 166 -13.41 18.30 -28.67
N TRP A 167 -14.59 17.68 -28.50
CA TRP A 167 -15.71 18.31 -27.81
C TRP A 167 -15.35 18.74 -26.38
N LEU A 168 -14.66 17.90 -25.61
CA LEU A 168 -14.22 18.26 -24.25
C LEU A 168 -13.20 19.39 -24.26
N THR A 169 -12.35 19.48 -25.28
CA THR A 169 -11.43 20.62 -25.43
C THR A 169 -12.20 21.91 -25.66
N GLU A 170 -13.18 21.90 -26.58
CA GLU A 170 -14.02 23.07 -26.85
C GLU A 170 -14.79 23.49 -25.59
N GLN A 171 -15.33 22.52 -24.85
CA GLN A 171 -16.05 22.77 -23.61
C GLN A 171 -15.14 23.14 -22.44
N ASN A 172 -13.84 22.82 -22.48
CA ASN A 172 -12.85 23.12 -21.43
C ASN A 172 -11.77 24.10 -21.93
N SER A 173 -12.12 25.05 -22.80
CA SER A 173 -11.15 25.97 -23.41
C SER A 173 -10.36 26.77 -22.36
N GLU A 174 -11.00 27.16 -21.26
CA GLU A 174 -10.34 27.92 -20.18
C GLU A 174 -9.40 27.05 -19.35
N VAL A 175 -9.74 25.79 -19.11
CA VAL A 175 -8.79 24.85 -18.47
C VAL A 175 -7.52 24.74 -19.31
N PHE A 176 -7.68 24.71 -20.61
CA PHE A 176 -6.56 24.60 -21.53
C PHE A 176 -5.72 25.88 -21.58
N SER A 177 -6.34 27.06 -21.63
CA SER A 177 -5.65 28.35 -21.55
C SER A 177 -4.92 28.53 -20.21
N TYR A 178 -5.55 28.12 -19.10
CA TYR A 178 -4.96 28.13 -17.76
C TYR A 178 -3.70 27.26 -17.65
N LEU A 179 -3.76 26.05 -18.21
CA LEU A 179 -2.61 25.15 -18.24
C LEU A 179 -1.49 25.67 -19.16
N TRP A 180 -1.82 26.52 -20.14
CA TRP A 180 -0.91 27.12 -21.11
C TRP A 180 -0.79 28.65 -20.96
N HIS A 181 -0.65 29.16 -19.73
CA HIS A 181 -0.65 30.60 -19.47
C HIS A 181 0.63 31.35 -19.93
N ASN A 182 1.75 30.64 -20.12
CA ASN A 182 3.04 31.26 -20.48
C ASN A 182 3.36 31.25 -21.98
N GLY A 183 2.47 30.70 -22.81
CA GLY A 183 2.71 30.59 -24.24
C GLY A 183 2.43 31.86 -25.01
N THR A 184 3.21 32.07 -26.08
CA THR A 184 3.03 33.21 -27.01
C THR A 184 1.82 33.04 -27.93
N THR A 185 1.34 31.81 -28.12
CA THR A 185 0.20 31.48 -28.99
C THR A 185 -0.83 30.63 -28.26
N PRO A 186 -2.13 30.82 -28.56
CA PRO A 186 -3.18 29.97 -28.02
C PRO A 186 -3.06 28.56 -28.60
N LEU A 187 -3.04 27.55 -27.73
CA LEU A 187 -3.05 26.18 -28.17
C LEU A 187 -4.43 25.77 -28.69
N VAL A 188 -4.42 25.06 -29.81
CA VAL A 188 -5.56 24.38 -30.40
C VAL A 188 -5.32 22.88 -30.32
N TYR A 189 -6.18 22.13 -29.64
CA TYR A 189 -5.95 20.71 -29.36
C TYR A 189 -5.74 19.87 -30.62
N THR A 190 -6.56 20.08 -31.65
CA THR A 190 -6.48 19.32 -32.91
C THR A 190 -5.15 19.50 -33.62
N THR A 191 -4.52 20.67 -33.50
CA THR A 191 -3.24 20.96 -34.18
C THR A 191 -2.01 20.80 -33.28
N HIS A 192 -2.16 20.77 -31.96
CA HIS A 192 -1.02 20.76 -31.03
C HIS A 192 -0.96 19.54 -30.10
N CYS A 193 -2.07 18.85 -29.89
CA CYS A 193 -2.15 17.73 -28.93
C CYS A 193 -2.72 16.42 -29.54
N GLY A 194 -3.36 16.50 -30.70
CA GLY A 194 -3.93 15.36 -31.42
C GLY A 194 -2.88 14.56 -32.19
N SER A 195 -3.27 13.45 -32.81
CA SER A 195 -2.38 12.60 -33.61
C SER A 195 -1.70 13.32 -34.79
N GLY A 196 -2.39 14.31 -35.36
CA GLY A 196 -1.87 15.21 -36.39
C GLY A 196 -1.15 16.45 -35.84
N SER A 197 -0.73 16.45 -34.58
CA SER A 197 -0.09 17.62 -34.00
C SER A 197 1.26 17.89 -34.64
N ASP A 198 1.42 19.07 -35.23
CA ASP A 198 2.72 19.56 -35.69
C ASP A 198 3.16 20.70 -34.77
N THR A 199 3.97 20.36 -33.77
CA THR A 199 4.57 21.34 -32.87
C THR A 199 5.98 21.75 -33.31
N SER A 200 6.42 21.33 -34.52
CA SER A 200 7.80 21.54 -34.97
C SER A 200 8.20 23.01 -35.10
N TRP A 201 7.22 23.91 -35.27
CA TRP A 201 7.43 25.35 -35.37
C TRP A 201 7.71 26.04 -34.02
N PHE A 202 7.44 25.35 -32.91
CA PHE A 202 7.72 25.86 -31.56
C PHE A 202 9.15 25.57 -31.15
N SER A 203 9.69 26.40 -30.24
CA SER A 203 10.94 26.05 -29.58
C SER A 203 10.76 24.75 -28.79
N LEU A 204 11.84 24.00 -28.63
CA LEU A 204 11.84 22.71 -27.96
C LEU A 204 11.30 22.77 -26.51
N SER A 205 11.61 23.85 -25.79
CA SER A 205 11.06 24.15 -24.46
C SER A 205 9.57 24.46 -24.47
N GLU A 206 9.06 25.07 -25.54
CA GLU A 206 7.63 25.27 -25.73
C GLU A 206 6.92 23.96 -26.09
N GLN A 207 7.42 23.16 -27.06
CA GLN A 207 6.83 21.86 -27.47
C GLN A 207 6.55 20.95 -26.27
N THR A 208 7.47 20.97 -25.32
CA THR A 208 7.42 20.29 -24.04
C THR A 208 6.30 20.74 -23.15
N ALA A 209 6.24 22.06 -22.95
CA ALA A 209 5.29 22.65 -22.06
C ALA A 209 3.88 22.49 -22.68
N ILE A 210 3.78 22.49 -24.02
CA ILE A 210 2.60 22.09 -24.78
C ILE A 210 2.25 20.64 -24.47
N GLN A 211 3.16 19.68 -24.65
CA GLN A 211 2.89 18.26 -24.40
C GLN A 211 2.49 18.00 -22.94
N ALA A 212 3.13 18.65 -21.98
CA ALA A 212 2.79 18.58 -20.57
C ALA A 212 1.39 19.15 -20.28
N ALA A 213 1.06 20.31 -20.86
CA ALA A 213 -0.26 20.92 -20.77
C ALA A 213 -1.33 20.03 -21.42
N CYS A 214 -1.08 19.50 -22.63
CA CYS A 214 -1.94 18.55 -23.33
C CYS A 214 -2.22 17.31 -22.48
N THR A 215 -1.16 16.70 -21.92
CA THR A 215 -1.29 15.50 -21.09
C THR A 215 -2.08 15.78 -19.82
N LYS A 216 -1.82 16.92 -19.17
CA LYS A 216 -2.54 17.33 -17.96
C LYS A 216 -4.00 17.64 -18.25
N ALA A 217 -4.30 18.33 -19.35
CA ALA A 217 -5.66 18.60 -19.79
C ALA A 217 -6.42 17.32 -20.12
N ALA A 218 -5.79 16.41 -20.88
CA ALA A 218 -6.36 15.10 -21.21
C ALA A 218 -6.69 14.28 -19.94
N ASN A 219 -5.83 14.33 -18.93
CA ASN A 219 -6.10 13.69 -17.64
C ASN A 219 -7.29 14.32 -16.91
N VAL A 220 -7.43 15.65 -16.93
CA VAL A 220 -8.59 16.36 -16.36
C VAL A 220 -9.87 15.92 -17.06
N TRP A 221 -9.89 15.91 -18.39
CA TRP A 221 -11.05 15.50 -19.20
C TRP A 221 -11.40 14.03 -19.00
N PHE A 222 -10.39 13.16 -18.95
CA PHE A 222 -10.60 11.73 -18.72
C PHE A 222 -11.21 11.50 -17.34
N LEU A 223 -10.75 12.20 -16.31
CA LEU A 223 -11.30 12.07 -14.96
C LEU A 223 -12.72 12.67 -14.86
N GLN A 224 -13.02 13.75 -15.59
CA GLN A 224 -14.41 14.24 -15.70
C GLN A 224 -15.31 13.19 -16.37
N TRP A 225 -14.84 12.55 -17.46
CA TRP A 225 -15.60 11.54 -18.20
C TRP A 225 -15.77 10.24 -17.41
N ALA A 226 -14.71 9.79 -16.74
CA ALA A 226 -14.68 8.59 -15.89
C ALA A 226 -15.21 8.84 -14.48
N GLY A 227 -15.58 10.07 -14.13
CA GLY A 227 -16.12 10.44 -12.83
C GLY A 227 -17.30 9.56 -12.36
N PRO A 228 -18.27 9.20 -13.22
CA PRO A 228 -19.36 8.28 -12.84
C PRO A 228 -18.83 6.90 -12.44
N PHE A 229 -17.79 6.39 -13.10
CA PHE A 229 -17.15 5.12 -12.74
C PHE A 229 -16.50 5.18 -11.35
N ALA A 230 -15.85 6.29 -10.99
CA ALA A 230 -15.31 6.47 -9.65
C ALA A 230 -16.43 6.44 -8.59
N ILE A 231 -17.56 7.11 -8.84
CA ILE A 231 -18.74 7.06 -7.96
C ILE A 231 -19.27 5.63 -7.81
N ILE A 232 -19.41 4.90 -8.93
CA ILE A 232 -19.84 3.49 -8.96
C ILE A 232 -18.93 2.63 -8.08
N LEU A 233 -17.61 2.77 -8.21
CA LEU A 233 -16.64 2.02 -7.40
C LEU A 233 -16.75 2.34 -5.92
N CYS A 234 -16.81 3.62 -5.54
CA CYS A 234 -16.87 4.01 -4.14
C CYS A 234 -18.18 3.56 -3.49
N SER A 235 -19.33 3.83 -4.13
CA SER A 235 -20.63 3.38 -3.65
C SER A 235 -20.74 1.85 -3.65
N GLY A 236 -20.07 1.16 -4.57
CA GLY A 236 -19.97 -0.31 -4.56
C GLY A 236 -19.22 -0.84 -3.34
N VAL A 237 -18.08 -0.23 -2.99
CA VAL A 237 -17.30 -0.57 -1.78
C VAL A 237 -18.11 -0.29 -0.51
N GLU A 238 -18.79 0.84 -0.44
CA GLU A 238 -19.66 1.22 0.69
C GLU A 238 -20.88 0.29 0.80
N ALA A 239 -21.49 -0.08 -0.33
CA ALA A 239 -22.59 -1.04 -0.37
C ALA A 239 -22.15 -2.42 0.13
N ALA A 240 -20.97 -2.88 -0.31
CA ALA A 240 -20.38 -4.15 0.12
C ALA A 240 -20.02 -4.12 1.62
N PHE A 241 -19.45 -3.01 2.10
CA PHE A 241 -19.19 -2.79 3.52
C PHE A 241 -20.47 -2.90 4.35
N ALA A 242 -21.48 -2.08 4.04
CA ALA A 242 -22.75 -2.08 4.75
C ALA A 242 -23.44 -3.46 4.67
N PHE A 243 -23.33 -4.15 3.53
CA PHE A 243 -23.86 -5.51 3.35
C PHE A 243 -23.19 -6.51 4.28
N ILE A 244 -21.85 -6.57 4.27
CA ILE A 244 -21.08 -7.52 5.08
C ILE A 244 -21.41 -7.33 6.56
N PHE A 245 -21.42 -6.09 7.05
CA PHE A 245 -21.74 -5.83 8.45
C PHE A 245 -23.20 -6.10 8.80
N ALA A 246 -24.13 -5.85 7.88
CA ALA A 246 -25.52 -6.23 8.07
C ALA A 246 -25.67 -7.77 8.18
N GLN A 247 -24.98 -8.53 7.32
CA GLN A 247 -25.00 -10.00 7.35
C GLN A 247 -24.40 -10.56 8.64
N VAL A 248 -23.26 -10.01 9.06
CA VAL A 248 -22.63 -10.39 10.33
C VAL A 248 -23.62 -10.12 11.46
N SER A 249 -24.14 -8.90 11.55
CA SER A 249 -25.09 -8.52 12.60
C SER A 249 -26.36 -9.38 12.62
N GLN A 250 -26.86 -9.81 11.45
CA GLN A 250 -28.08 -10.63 11.33
C GLN A 250 -27.89 -12.06 11.86
N LYS A 251 -26.74 -12.69 11.61
CA LYS A 251 -26.47 -14.07 12.07
C LYS A 251 -26.51 -14.18 13.59
N LEU A 252 -26.25 -13.08 14.28
CA LEU A 252 -26.10 -13.05 15.74
C LEU A 252 -27.45 -12.84 16.42
N VAL A 253 -28.32 -11.98 15.85
CA VAL A 253 -29.71 -11.86 16.30
C VAL A 253 -30.46 -13.19 16.15
N ARG A 254 -30.19 -13.96 15.09
CA ARG A 254 -30.79 -15.29 14.87
C ARG A 254 -30.14 -16.40 15.70
N GLY A 255 -28.92 -16.18 16.17
CA GLY A 255 -28.17 -17.14 16.97
C GLY A 255 -28.59 -17.18 18.42
N ASN A 256 -29.47 -16.28 18.88
CA ASN A 256 -30.06 -16.35 20.22
C ASN A 256 -31.05 -17.52 20.27
N PRO A 257 -30.71 -18.65 20.91
CA PRO A 257 -31.66 -19.72 21.13
C PRO A 257 -32.51 -19.27 22.32
N ALA A 258 -33.75 -18.90 22.08
CA ALA A 258 -34.73 -18.79 23.15
C ALA A 258 -35.00 -20.14 23.89
N GLU A 259 -34.19 -21.18 23.63
CA GLU A 259 -34.28 -22.51 24.23
C GLU A 259 -33.14 -22.85 25.21
N ASP A 260 -32.01 -22.13 25.21
CA ASP A 260 -30.93 -22.33 26.20
C ASP A 260 -30.91 -21.15 27.19
N ALA A 261 -31.84 -21.15 28.15
CA ALA A 261 -31.97 -20.11 29.18
C ALA A 261 -30.71 -19.93 30.07
N ASP A 262 -29.75 -20.85 29.96
CA ASP A 262 -28.47 -20.82 30.69
C ASP A 262 -27.26 -20.45 29.82
N ALA A 263 -27.45 -20.14 28.54
CA ALA A 263 -26.35 -19.71 27.67
C ALA A 263 -25.87 -18.31 28.10
N ASP A 264 -24.63 -18.24 28.59
CA ASP A 264 -23.93 -17.03 29.02
C ASP A 264 -24.06 -15.92 27.95
N GLU A 265 -24.86 -14.89 28.25
CA GLU A 265 -25.17 -13.75 27.36
C GLU A 265 -23.87 -13.08 26.84
N ASP A 266 -22.80 -13.20 27.63
CA ASP A 266 -21.47 -12.72 27.28
C ASP A 266 -20.82 -13.50 26.13
N GLY A 267 -21.03 -14.82 26.03
CA GLY A 267 -20.44 -15.68 25.00
C GLY A 267 -20.92 -15.30 23.59
N VAL A 268 -22.23 -15.03 23.45
CA VAL A 268 -22.85 -14.63 22.17
C VAL A 268 -22.30 -13.26 21.72
N ALA A 269 -22.07 -12.33 22.65
CA ALA A 269 -21.51 -11.02 22.36
C ALA A 269 -20.03 -11.08 21.92
N VAL A 270 -19.26 -12.00 22.50
CA VAL A 270 -17.85 -12.26 22.13
C VAL A 270 -17.76 -12.82 20.72
N ASP A 271 -18.59 -13.81 20.37
CA ASP A 271 -18.66 -14.36 19.02
C ASP A 271 -19.15 -13.33 17.99
N TYR A 272 -20.08 -12.46 18.39
CA TYR A 272 -20.50 -11.33 17.57
C TYR A 272 -19.33 -10.47 17.15
N LEU A 273 -18.58 -10.02 18.16
CA LEU A 273 -17.51 -9.07 17.96
C LEU A 273 -16.34 -9.71 17.19
N LYS A 274 -16.10 -11.02 17.36
CA LYS A 274 -15.14 -11.79 16.58
C LYS A 274 -15.50 -11.80 15.08
N GLN A 275 -16.77 -12.00 14.73
CA GLN A 275 -17.19 -11.98 13.32
C GLN A 275 -17.12 -10.58 12.70
N VAL A 276 -17.51 -9.54 13.46
CA VAL A 276 -17.39 -8.15 13.01
C VAL A 276 -15.94 -7.81 12.73
N LEU A 277 -15.04 -8.06 13.69
CA LEU A 277 -13.62 -7.76 13.56
C LEU A 277 -12.98 -8.46 12.35
N LYS A 278 -13.39 -9.70 12.04
CA LYS A 278 -12.98 -10.39 10.81
C LYS A 278 -13.48 -9.72 9.53
N GLY A 279 -14.75 -9.32 9.51
CA GLY A 279 -15.32 -8.59 8.37
C GLY A 279 -14.58 -7.28 8.12
N CYS A 280 -14.24 -6.55 9.19
CA CYS A 280 -13.44 -5.35 9.11
C CYS A 280 -12.03 -5.60 8.59
N LEU A 281 -11.34 -6.60 9.14
CA LEU A 281 -10.00 -6.96 8.72
C LEU A 281 -9.99 -7.35 7.24
N LEU A 282 -10.96 -8.14 6.80
CA LEU A 282 -11.11 -8.51 5.39
C LEU A 282 -11.30 -7.28 4.50
N LEU A 283 -12.09 -6.30 4.94
CA LEU A 283 -12.26 -5.04 4.20
C LEU A 283 -10.98 -4.21 4.16
N ILE A 284 -10.25 -4.11 5.26
CA ILE A 284 -8.95 -3.40 5.29
C ILE A 284 -7.99 -4.07 4.32
N VAL A 285 -7.90 -5.40 4.35
CA VAL A 285 -7.08 -6.16 3.39
C VAL A 285 -7.58 -5.92 1.96
N MET A 286 -8.89 -5.78 1.73
CA MET A 286 -9.46 -5.53 0.39
C MET A 286 -9.01 -4.18 -0.14
N VAL A 287 -9.11 -3.16 0.71
CA VAL A 287 -8.71 -1.81 0.38
C VAL A 287 -7.19 -1.75 0.12
N LEU A 288 -6.38 -2.39 0.97
CA LEU A 288 -4.93 -2.49 0.76
C LEU A 288 -4.59 -3.26 -0.51
N ALA A 289 -5.31 -4.33 -0.82
CA ALA A 289 -5.15 -5.09 -2.05
C ALA A 289 -5.50 -4.26 -3.29
N ALA A 290 -6.56 -3.47 -3.22
CA ALA A 290 -6.93 -2.54 -4.28
C ALA A 290 -5.90 -1.42 -4.45
N MET A 291 -5.38 -0.86 -3.36
CA MET A 291 -4.30 0.13 -3.38
C MET A 291 -3.02 -0.47 -3.99
N TYR A 292 -2.62 -1.67 -3.59
CA TYR A 292 -1.46 -2.37 -4.13
C TYR A 292 -1.63 -2.69 -5.61
N ALA A 293 -2.80 -3.21 -6.01
CA ALA A 293 -3.09 -3.50 -7.41
C ALA A 293 -3.08 -2.22 -8.25
N ALA A 294 -3.66 -1.12 -7.76
CA ALA A 294 -3.57 0.16 -8.43
C ALA A 294 -2.12 0.65 -8.55
N ALA A 295 -1.33 0.53 -7.47
CA ALA A 295 0.08 0.91 -7.46
C ALA A 295 0.92 0.13 -8.48
N THR A 296 0.64 -1.16 -8.67
CA THR A 296 1.46 -2.07 -9.47
C THR A 296 1.03 -2.16 -10.94
N TYR A 297 -0.26 -1.93 -11.22
CA TYR A 297 -0.82 -2.08 -12.56
C TYR A 297 -1.20 -0.75 -13.21
N VAL A 298 -1.63 0.25 -12.44
CA VAL A 298 -2.10 1.55 -12.98
C VAL A 298 -0.96 2.57 -13.07
N SER A 299 0.10 2.42 -12.28
CA SER A 299 1.25 3.34 -12.30
C SER A 299 2.03 3.36 -13.62
N GLY A 300 1.93 2.31 -14.42
CA GLY A 300 2.57 2.22 -15.74
C GLY A 300 1.89 3.03 -16.84
N SER A 301 0.59 3.34 -16.70
CA SER A 301 -0.21 4.02 -17.73
C SER A 301 -0.82 5.36 -17.29
N ALA A 302 -1.12 5.55 -15.99
CA ALA A 302 -1.68 6.82 -15.48
C ALA A 302 -1.37 7.03 -13.98
N VAL A 303 -0.27 7.73 -13.68
CA VAL A 303 0.16 8.04 -12.30
C VAL A 303 -0.93 8.76 -11.49
N ALA A 304 -1.71 9.66 -12.11
CA ALA A 304 -2.77 10.40 -11.44
C ALA A 304 -3.96 9.53 -10.99
N LEU A 305 -4.28 8.46 -11.74
CA LEU A 305 -5.33 7.52 -11.33
C LEU A 305 -4.86 6.68 -10.12
N SER A 306 -3.58 6.31 -10.08
CA SER A 306 -3.03 5.57 -8.96
C SER A 306 -3.09 6.37 -7.65
N SER A 307 -2.73 7.67 -7.66
CA SER A 307 -2.80 8.53 -6.47
C SER A 307 -4.23 8.74 -5.98
N ALA A 308 -5.19 8.86 -6.90
CA ALA A 308 -6.62 8.93 -6.57
C ALA A 308 -7.10 7.66 -5.85
N ILE A 309 -6.73 6.48 -6.35
CA ILE A 309 -7.08 5.19 -5.73
C ILE A 309 -6.39 5.03 -4.37
N PHE A 310 -5.13 5.45 -4.24
CA PHE A 310 -4.44 5.48 -2.95
C PHE A 310 -5.16 6.37 -1.93
N CYS A 311 -5.55 7.58 -2.33
CA CYS A 311 -6.27 8.51 -1.47
C CYS A 311 -7.64 7.93 -1.06
N LEU A 312 -8.40 7.41 -2.02
CA LEU A 312 -9.69 6.74 -1.77
C LEU A 312 -9.52 5.56 -0.81
N GLY A 313 -8.50 4.72 -1.02
CA GLY A 313 -8.23 3.58 -0.15
C GLY A 313 -7.87 4.01 1.27
N ALA A 314 -6.99 5.01 1.42
CA ALA A 314 -6.64 5.55 2.72
C ALA A 314 -7.85 6.16 3.45
N LEU A 315 -8.69 6.93 2.75
CA LEU A 315 -9.93 7.48 3.30
C LEU A 315 -10.92 6.39 3.70
N THR A 316 -11.11 5.38 2.86
CA THR A 316 -11.99 4.24 3.13
C THR A 316 -11.51 3.45 4.35
N MET A 317 -10.20 3.22 4.47
CA MET A 317 -9.61 2.55 5.62
C MET A 317 -9.82 3.38 6.90
N ALA A 318 -9.55 4.68 6.86
CA ALA A 318 -9.76 5.57 8.01
C ALA A 318 -11.24 5.62 8.43
N ALA A 319 -12.15 5.75 7.46
CA ALA A 319 -13.59 5.73 7.70
C ALA A 319 -14.06 4.40 8.30
N THR A 320 -13.55 3.28 7.79
CA THR A 320 -13.84 1.92 8.30
C THR A 320 -13.41 1.77 9.75
N VAL A 321 -12.16 2.14 10.07
CA VAL A 321 -11.61 2.07 11.43
C VAL A 321 -12.37 3.01 12.36
N GLY A 322 -12.68 4.23 11.91
CA GLY A 322 -13.50 5.19 12.67
C GLY A 322 -14.91 4.66 12.95
N TRP A 323 -15.55 4.05 11.96
CA TRP A 323 -16.87 3.44 12.11
C TRP A 323 -16.85 2.27 13.08
N MET A 324 -15.85 1.38 12.98
CA MET A 324 -15.67 0.30 13.95
C MET A 324 -15.53 0.84 15.37
N TYR A 325 -14.70 1.87 15.55
CA TYR A 325 -14.47 2.47 16.85
C TYR A 325 -15.75 3.09 17.43
N ALA A 326 -16.61 3.67 16.58
CA ALA A 326 -17.88 4.27 17.00
C ALA A 326 -18.98 3.23 17.33
N GLU A 327 -19.02 2.10 16.60
CA GLU A 327 -20.06 1.08 16.77
C GLU A 327 -19.74 0.07 17.88
N ILE A 328 -18.46 -0.16 18.18
CA ILE A 328 -18.01 -1.18 19.14
C ILE A 328 -17.77 -0.55 20.52
N ASP A 329 -18.49 -1.05 21.53
CA ASP A 329 -18.22 -0.72 22.94
C ASP A 329 -16.78 -1.11 23.34
N HIS A 330 -16.02 -0.13 23.83
CA HIS A 330 -14.63 -0.31 24.24
C HIS A 330 -14.45 -1.34 25.35
N THR A 331 -15.44 -1.49 26.24
CA THR A 331 -15.38 -2.47 27.33
C THR A 331 -15.46 -3.89 26.78
N LYS A 332 -16.39 -4.13 25.85
CA LYS A 332 -16.55 -5.40 25.13
C LYS A 332 -15.33 -5.70 24.25
N LEU A 333 -14.78 -4.69 23.58
CA LEU A 333 -13.56 -4.83 22.80
C LEU A 333 -12.37 -5.24 23.67
N ARG A 334 -12.23 -4.65 24.86
CA ARG A 334 -11.18 -5.00 25.81
C ARG A 334 -11.32 -6.42 26.34
N ARG A 335 -12.54 -6.87 26.60
CA ARG A 335 -12.83 -8.25 27.04
C ARG A 335 -12.58 -9.27 25.93
N LEU A 336 -13.05 -9.00 24.70
CA LEU A 336 -12.74 -9.87 23.55
C LEU A 336 -11.24 -9.93 23.29
N ALA A 337 -10.55 -8.80 23.43
CA ALA A 337 -9.10 -8.75 23.33
C ALA A 337 -8.38 -9.64 24.35
N THR A 338 -8.97 -9.86 25.54
CA THR A 338 -8.41 -10.75 26.56
C THR A 338 -8.83 -12.20 26.40
N GLU A 339 -10.03 -12.47 25.89
CA GLU A 339 -10.61 -13.83 25.82
C GLU A 339 -10.46 -14.48 24.43
N GLY A 340 -10.51 -13.69 23.36
CA GLY A 340 -10.51 -14.17 21.99
C GLY A 340 -9.13 -14.24 21.35
N HIS A 341 -8.73 -15.42 20.88
CA HIS A 341 -7.47 -15.65 20.16
C HIS A 341 -7.23 -14.64 19.01
N VAL A 342 -8.26 -14.38 18.18
CA VAL A 342 -8.16 -13.46 17.02
C VAL A 342 -8.00 -11.99 17.44
N ALA A 343 -8.73 -11.53 18.47
CA ALA A 343 -8.61 -10.15 18.92
C ALA A 343 -7.31 -9.91 19.69
N ALA A 344 -6.86 -10.89 20.49
CA ALA A 344 -5.58 -10.85 21.17
C ALA A 344 -4.41 -10.70 20.17
N SER A 345 -4.48 -11.40 19.04
CA SER A 345 -3.47 -11.25 17.98
C SER A 345 -3.58 -9.94 17.21
N ILE A 346 -4.79 -9.46 16.90
CA ILE A 346 -4.95 -8.11 16.32
C ILE A 346 -4.38 -7.04 17.24
N LEU A 347 -4.65 -7.10 18.55
CA LEU A 347 -4.03 -6.17 19.49
C LEU A 347 -2.51 -6.36 19.56
N LYS A 348 -2.02 -7.59 19.46
CA LYS A 348 -0.58 -7.86 19.44
C LYS A 348 0.09 -7.28 18.20
N ILE A 349 -0.58 -7.33 17.05
CA ILE A 349 -0.18 -6.70 15.79
C ILE A 349 -0.14 -5.19 15.98
N MET A 350 -1.23 -4.60 16.46
CA MET A 350 -1.33 -3.15 16.69
C MET A 350 -0.28 -2.65 17.68
N LYS A 351 0.09 -3.46 18.67
CA LYS A 351 1.15 -3.18 19.65
C LYS A 351 2.55 -3.56 19.17
N SER A 352 2.69 -4.14 17.97
CA SER A 352 4.00 -4.48 17.42
C SER A 352 4.79 -3.21 17.11
N ASP A 353 6.12 -3.31 17.24
CA ASP A 353 7.01 -2.20 16.91
C ASP A 353 6.94 -1.84 15.42
N TRP A 354 6.52 -2.76 14.53
CA TRP A 354 6.33 -2.50 13.11
C TRP A 354 5.14 -1.60 12.81
N VAL A 355 3.98 -1.89 13.41
CA VAL A 355 2.80 -1.03 13.26
C VAL A 355 3.06 0.33 13.87
N ARG A 356 3.72 0.37 15.05
CA ARG A 356 4.17 1.62 15.66
C ARG A 356 5.16 2.37 14.76
N ALA A 357 6.09 1.68 14.10
CA ALA A 357 7.03 2.30 13.17
C ALA A 357 6.34 2.84 11.92
N MET A 358 5.40 2.11 11.32
CA MET A 358 4.60 2.62 10.19
C MET A 358 3.79 3.86 10.59
N ALA A 359 3.18 3.85 11.78
CA ALA A 359 2.46 5.00 12.30
C ALA A 359 3.39 6.19 12.59
N VAL A 360 4.52 5.95 13.27
CA VAL A 360 5.49 7.00 13.60
C VAL A 360 6.13 7.57 12.33
N GLY A 361 6.58 6.73 11.40
CA GLY A 361 7.19 7.14 10.13
C GLY A 361 6.20 7.86 9.20
N GLY A 362 5.01 7.29 9.01
CA GLY A 362 3.98 7.88 8.14
C GLY A 362 3.37 9.17 8.71
N LEU A 363 3.31 9.31 10.03
CA LEU A 363 2.76 10.48 10.72
C LEU A 363 3.83 11.35 11.39
N THR A 364 5.10 11.24 11.02
CA THR A 364 6.19 11.95 11.73
C THR A 364 5.96 13.46 11.78
N VAL A 365 5.41 14.05 10.72
CA VAL A 365 5.08 15.49 10.67
C VAL A 365 3.85 15.82 11.51
N PHE A 366 2.87 14.91 11.60
CA PHE A 366 1.60 15.14 12.28
C PHE A 366 1.66 14.89 13.79
N ILE A 367 2.48 13.96 14.27
CA ILE A 367 2.62 13.65 15.70
C ILE A 367 2.99 14.89 16.56
N PRO A 368 4.05 15.65 16.24
CA PRO A 368 4.41 16.84 17.03
C PRO A 368 3.33 17.93 16.92
N LEU A 369 2.69 18.07 15.75
CA LEU A 369 1.57 18.99 15.56
C LEU A 369 0.38 18.61 16.46
N LEU A 370 -0.02 17.35 16.49
CA LEU A 370 -1.11 16.86 17.34
C LEU A 370 -0.79 17.00 18.83
N ALA A 371 0.46 16.76 19.24
CA ALA A 371 0.90 16.97 20.61
C ALA A 371 0.82 18.47 21.00
N ALA A 372 1.28 19.37 20.13
CA ALA A 372 1.17 20.81 20.34
C ALA A 372 -0.30 21.26 20.40
N LEU A 373 -1.15 20.76 19.50
CA LEU A 373 -2.59 21.04 19.51
C LEU A 373 -3.25 20.54 20.80
N ASP A 374 -2.86 19.39 21.35
CA ASP A 374 -3.38 18.90 22.63
C ASP A 374 -2.93 19.77 23.82
N MET A 375 -1.69 20.28 23.78
CA MET A 375 -1.21 21.24 24.79
C MET A 375 -1.99 22.56 24.75
N ILE A 376 -2.27 23.07 23.54
CA ILE A 376 -3.10 24.26 23.34
C ILE A 376 -4.53 23.99 23.82
N ARG A 377 -5.09 22.83 23.48
CA ARG A 377 -6.41 22.36 23.94
C ARG A 377 -6.50 22.34 25.46
N GLN A 378 -5.52 21.77 26.15
CA GLN A 378 -5.48 21.76 27.61
C GLN A 378 -5.38 23.18 28.18
N SER A 379 -4.57 24.04 27.57
CA SER A 379 -4.50 25.46 27.95
C SER A 379 -5.85 26.17 27.82
N MET A 380 -6.58 25.93 26.72
CA MET A 380 -7.93 26.44 26.50
C MET A 380 -8.95 25.88 27.49
N ARG A 381 -8.82 24.61 27.93
CA ARG A 381 -9.67 24.05 28.99
C ARG A 381 -9.40 24.70 30.34
N LYS A 382 -8.13 24.99 30.67
CA LYS A 382 -7.77 25.73 31.88
C LYS A 382 -8.37 27.13 31.88
N LEU A 383 -8.27 27.84 30.74
CA LEU A 383 -8.87 29.16 30.57
C LEU A 383 -10.40 29.16 30.69
N ARG A 384 -11.07 28.10 30.20
CA ARG A 384 -12.54 27.95 30.30
C ARG A 384 -13.02 27.39 31.64
N GLY A 385 -12.14 26.95 32.53
CA GLY A 385 -12.51 26.24 33.75
C GLY A 385 -13.15 24.87 33.50
N THR A 386 -12.92 24.25 32.33
CA THR A 386 -13.53 22.97 31.93
C THR A 386 -12.53 21.81 32.01
N VAL A 387 -11.53 21.90 32.88
CA VAL A 387 -10.52 20.84 33.05
C VAL A 387 -11.21 19.61 33.65
N GLN A 388 -11.05 18.47 33.00
CA GLN A 388 -11.53 17.18 33.50
C GLN A 388 -10.38 16.48 34.25
N GLY A 389 -10.65 15.97 35.46
CA GLY A 389 -9.66 15.33 36.33
C GLY A 389 -9.42 16.13 37.62
N GLY A 390 -8.99 15.47 38.70
CA GLY A 390 -8.71 16.12 39.99
C GLY A 390 -7.55 17.12 39.92
N ASP A 391 -7.11 17.65 41.07
CA ASP A 391 -6.15 18.77 41.16
C ASP A 391 -4.87 18.61 40.32
N GLY A 392 -4.38 17.38 40.13
CA GLY A 392 -3.23 17.08 39.28
C GLY A 392 -3.44 17.37 37.78
N ALA A 393 -4.68 17.37 37.28
CA ALA A 393 -4.98 17.68 35.87
C ALA A 393 -4.81 19.18 35.55
N GLN A 394 -4.88 20.04 36.57
CA GLN A 394 -4.77 21.49 36.40
C GLN A 394 -3.31 21.93 36.19
N SER A 395 -2.34 21.18 36.71
CA SER A 395 -0.91 21.44 36.49
C SER A 395 -0.38 20.81 35.20
N ASP A 396 -1.04 19.78 34.66
CA ASP A 396 -0.61 19.05 33.47
C ASP A 396 -0.63 19.92 32.19
N ARG A 397 0.36 19.73 31.31
CA ARG A 397 0.44 20.39 29.98
C ARG A 397 -0.46 19.71 28.94
N PHE A 398 -0.79 18.44 29.09
CA PHE A 398 -1.63 17.69 28.15
C PHE A 398 -3.04 17.50 28.69
N THR A 399 -3.98 17.21 27.80
CA THR A 399 -5.32 16.76 28.24
C THR A 399 -5.20 15.39 28.90
N PRO A 400 -6.17 14.94 29.72
CA PRO A 400 -6.12 13.59 30.30
C PRO A 400 -6.01 12.47 29.25
N THR A 401 -6.53 12.71 28.04
CA THR A 401 -6.39 11.76 26.93
C THR A 401 -5.00 11.85 26.31
N GLY A 402 -4.50 13.07 26.05
CA GLY A 402 -3.14 13.28 25.56
C GLY A 402 -2.09 12.71 26.52
N ARG A 403 -2.26 12.92 27.84
CA ARG A 403 -1.40 12.35 28.88
C ARG A 403 -1.36 10.83 28.83
N LYS A 404 -2.52 10.16 28.72
CA LYS A 404 -2.57 8.69 28.53
C LYS A 404 -1.79 8.24 27.30
N VAL A 405 -1.89 8.97 26.19
CA VAL A 405 -1.14 8.66 24.96
C VAL A 405 0.35 8.88 25.16
N VAL A 406 0.76 9.99 25.78
CA VAL A 406 2.17 10.29 26.09
C VAL A 406 2.76 9.26 27.04
N ASP A 407 2.02 8.87 28.07
CA ASP A 407 2.44 7.86 29.04
C ASP A 407 2.56 6.49 28.39
N GLU A 408 1.59 6.08 27.57
CA GLU A 408 1.68 4.86 26.76
C GLU A 408 2.89 4.90 25.83
N CYS A 409 3.09 6.00 25.10
CA CYS A 409 4.25 6.25 24.24
C CYS A 409 5.57 6.15 25.02
N SER A 410 5.62 6.59 26.28
CA SER A 410 6.83 6.49 27.10
C SER A 410 7.23 5.05 27.42
N THR A 411 6.29 4.10 27.37
CA THR A 411 6.56 2.67 27.58
C THR A 411 7.11 1.96 26.34
N TRP A 412 7.14 2.64 25.19
CA TRP A 412 7.51 2.03 23.93
C TRP A 412 9.02 1.81 23.81
N ASN A 413 9.38 0.79 23.04
CA ASN A 413 10.77 0.55 22.64
C ASN A 413 11.16 1.51 21.51
N TRP A 414 11.37 2.79 21.83
CA TRP A 414 11.65 3.83 20.85
C TRP A 414 12.84 3.51 19.95
N CYS A 415 13.92 2.94 20.49
CA CYS A 415 15.07 2.53 19.67
C CYS A 415 14.65 1.51 18.59
N GLY A 416 13.96 0.45 18.98
CA GLY A 416 13.50 -0.59 18.06
C GLY A 416 12.44 -0.10 17.06
N ILE A 417 11.64 0.90 17.42
CA ILE A 417 10.65 1.53 16.52
C ILE A 417 11.37 2.43 15.50
N LEU A 418 12.28 3.29 15.95
CA LEU A 418 13.02 4.21 15.09
C LEU A 418 13.93 3.48 14.09
N GLN A 419 14.56 2.37 14.48
CA GLN A 419 15.29 1.51 13.55
C GLN A 419 14.39 0.95 12.44
N LYS A 420 13.16 0.57 12.77
CA LYS A 420 12.17 0.10 11.79
C LYS A 420 11.65 1.22 10.91
N VAL A 421 11.48 2.43 11.44
CA VAL A 421 11.14 3.63 10.64
C VAL A 421 12.20 3.88 9.58
N ILE A 422 13.48 3.83 9.98
CA ILE A 422 14.60 3.98 9.06
C ILE A 422 14.53 2.91 7.96
N LEU A 423 14.41 1.63 8.33
CA LEU A 423 14.36 0.52 7.39
C LEU A 423 13.18 0.62 6.40
N LEU A 424 12.00 1.03 6.88
CA LEU A 424 10.85 1.29 6.03
C LEU A 424 11.10 2.46 5.08
N GLY A 425 11.75 3.53 5.55
CA GLY A 425 12.13 4.67 4.73
C GLY A 425 13.13 4.30 3.64
N GLU A 426 14.17 3.53 3.97
CA GLU A 426 15.12 2.97 3.01
C GLU A 426 14.40 2.14 1.93
N LEU A 427 13.51 1.24 2.35
CA LEU A 427 12.73 0.41 1.44
C LEU A 427 11.88 1.24 0.47
N VAL A 428 11.16 2.26 0.97
CA VAL A 428 10.33 3.15 0.15
C VAL A 428 11.19 3.92 -0.86
N ILE A 429 12.32 4.48 -0.41
CA ILE A 429 13.27 5.18 -1.28
C ILE A 429 13.81 4.22 -2.36
N CYS A 430 14.26 3.02 -1.98
CA CYS A 430 14.75 2.01 -2.92
C CYS A 430 13.70 1.60 -3.96
N ILE A 431 12.44 1.42 -3.56
CA ILE A 431 11.34 1.10 -4.49
C ILE A 431 11.14 2.25 -5.49
N ILE A 432 11.09 3.49 -5.00
CA ILE A 432 10.92 4.68 -5.85
C ILE A 432 12.08 4.82 -6.85
N LEU A 433 13.32 4.72 -6.38
CA LEU A 433 14.51 4.78 -7.23
C LEU A 433 14.57 3.62 -8.22
N GLY A 434 14.23 2.42 -7.77
CA GLY A 434 14.16 1.22 -8.60
C GLY A 434 13.18 1.39 -9.76
N MET A 435 11.99 1.95 -9.50
CA MET A 435 11.01 2.25 -10.56
C MET A 435 11.58 3.24 -11.59
N LYS A 436 12.17 4.36 -11.14
CA LYS A 436 12.75 5.38 -12.02
C LYS A 436 13.93 4.84 -12.84
N ALA A 437 14.84 4.10 -12.19
CA ALA A 437 15.94 3.44 -12.86
C ALA A 437 15.47 2.42 -13.90
N THR A 438 14.38 1.68 -13.61
CA THR A 438 13.77 0.73 -14.55
C THR A 438 13.24 1.43 -15.80
N TYR A 439 12.59 2.59 -15.66
CA TYR A 439 12.11 3.36 -16.82
C TYR A 439 13.25 3.85 -17.72
N VAL A 440 14.32 4.39 -17.12
CA VAL A 440 15.52 4.80 -17.86
C VAL A 440 16.15 3.60 -18.56
N PHE A 441 16.32 2.49 -17.85
CA PHE A 441 16.86 1.25 -18.40
C PHE A 441 16.04 0.76 -19.61
N PHE A 442 14.70 0.77 -19.52
CA PHE A 442 13.83 0.37 -20.61
C PHE A 442 13.91 1.28 -21.83
N SER A 443 14.00 2.59 -21.64
CA SER A 443 14.19 3.54 -22.74
C SER A 443 15.54 3.35 -23.45
N TRP A 444 16.62 3.17 -22.67
CA TRP A 444 17.95 2.85 -23.20
C TRP A 444 17.92 1.55 -24.01
N LEU A 445 17.35 0.50 -23.43
CA LEU A 445 17.27 -0.82 -24.03
C LEU A 445 16.46 -0.80 -25.34
N ASN A 446 15.31 -0.12 -25.36
CA ASN A 446 14.49 0.00 -26.57
C ASN A 446 15.26 0.69 -27.71
N THR A 447 16.01 1.75 -27.39
CA THR A 447 16.83 2.47 -28.38
C THR A 447 17.97 1.60 -28.90
N THR A 448 18.67 0.88 -28.01
CA THR A 448 19.77 0.00 -28.39
C THR A 448 19.29 -1.16 -29.27
N LEU A 449 18.14 -1.75 -28.95
CA LEU A 449 17.55 -2.84 -29.72
C LEU A 449 17.06 -2.36 -31.10
N TYR A 450 16.50 -1.16 -31.20
CA TYR A 450 16.12 -0.55 -32.47
C TYR A 450 17.35 -0.35 -33.38
N VAL A 451 18.43 0.24 -32.87
CA VAL A 451 19.66 0.48 -33.65
C VAL A 451 20.32 -0.81 -34.09
N ALA A 452 20.28 -1.86 -33.27
CA ALA A 452 20.87 -3.15 -33.60
C ALA A 452 20.12 -3.92 -34.71
N ASN A 453 18.87 -3.55 -35.01
CA ASN A 453 18.02 -4.14 -36.06
C ASN A 453 18.02 -5.69 -36.08
N PHE A 454 17.95 -6.31 -34.90
CA PHE A 454 17.93 -7.76 -34.80
C PHE A 454 16.65 -8.37 -35.40
N ASP A 455 16.73 -9.62 -35.85
CA ASP A 455 15.55 -10.41 -36.22
C ASP A 455 14.55 -10.50 -35.04
N PHE A 456 13.26 -10.59 -35.35
CA PHE A 456 12.19 -10.49 -34.35
C PHE A 456 12.26 -11.64 -33.34
N TRP A 457 12.68 -12.83 -33.78
CA TRP A 457 12.79 -13.99 -32.91
C TRP A 457 14.04 -13.93 -32.03
N VAL A 458 15.14 -13.37 -32.55
CA VAL A 458 16.33 -13.07 -31.75
C VAL A 458 15.98 -12.06 -30.65
N LEU A 459 15.25 -11.01 -31.01
CA LEU A 459 14.75 -10.02 -30.06
C LEU A 459 13.85 -10.66 -28.99
N THR A 460 12.94 -11.54 -29.40
CA THR A 460 12.05 -12.28 -28.47
C THR A 460 12.86 -13.13 -27.48
N ALA A 461 13.91 -13.80 -27.94
CA ALA A 461 14.82 -14.56 -27.07
C ALA A 461 15.59 -13.66 -26.10
N MET A 462 16.00 -12.45 -26.53
CA MET A 462 16.61 -11.46 -25.64
C MET A 462 15.63 -10.95 -24.59
N VAL A 463 14.39 -10.60 -24.98
CA VAL A 463 13.33 -10.17 -24.06
C VAL A 463 13.04 -11.25 -23.03
N PHE A 464 13.01 -12.52 -23.43
CA PHE A 464 12.92 -13.66 -22.52
C PHE A 464 14.09 -13.69 -21.51
N GLY A 465 15.34 -13.56 -21.98
CA GLY A 465 16.51 -13.59 -21.11
C GLY A 465 16.57 -12.43 -20.12
N ILE A 466 16.25 -11.23 -20.58
CA ILE A 466 16.17 -10.02 -19.74
C ILE A 466 15.03 -10.17 -18.72
N GLY A 467 13.84 -10.59 -19.17
CA GLY A 467 12.71 -10.83 -18.30
C GLY A 467 13.01 -11.88 -17.22
N LEU A 468 13.72 -12.96 -17.57
CA LEU A 468 14.17 -13.96 -16.62
C LEU A 468 15.13 -13.35 -15.57
N ALA A 469 16.12 -12.56 -15.99
CA ALA A 469 17.03 -11.88 -15.06
C ALA A 469 16.28 -10.90 -14.14
N MET A 470 15.28 -10.19 -14.67
CA MET A 470 14.43 -9.30 -13.90
C MET A 470 13.58 -10.05 -12.86
N PHE A 471 12.97 -11.18 -13.20
CA PHE A 471 12.27 -12.02 -12.21
C PHE A 471 13.20 -12.56 -11.12
N MET A 472 14.47 -12.81 -11.44
CA MET A 472 15.47 -13.23 -10.46
C MET A 472 15.92 -12.07 -9.55
N CYS A 473 15.55 -10.82 -9.86
CA CYS A 473 15.80 -9.67 -9.02
C CYS A 473 14.63 -9.44 -8.06
N PRO A 474 14.86 -9.45 -6.73
CA PRO A 474 13.78 -9.32 -5.75
C PRO A 474 13.08 -7.96 -5.75
N ILE A 475 13.71 -6.92 -6.29
CA ILE A 475 13.21 -5.55 -6.28
C ILE A 475 12.23 -5.32 -7.43
N VAL A 476 12.34 -6.08 -8.51
CA VAL A 476 11.55 -5.86 -9.72
C VAL A 476 10.17 -6.50 -9.57
N PRO A 477 9.07 -5.73 -9.65
CA PRO A 477 7.73 -6.30 -9.65
C PRO A 477 7.48 -7.07 -10.95
N GLY A 478 6.88 -8.25 -10.86
CA GLY A 478 6.62 -9.10 -12.03
C GLY A 478 5.76 -8.42 -13.11
N SER A 479 4.82 -7.56 -12.71
CA SER A 479 3.99 -6.79 -13.64
C SER A 479 4.82 -5.90 -14.57
N ALA A 480 5.91 -5.30 -14.09
CA ALA A 480 6.79 -4.47 -14.91
C ALA A 480 7.49 -5.29 -16.01
N VAL A 481 7.80 -6.57 -15.74
CA VAL A 481 8.41 -7.48 -16.73
C VAL A 481 7.43 -7.83 -17.84
N TYR A 482 6.16 -8.12 -17.49
CA TYR A 482 5.11 -8.42 -18.48
C TYR A 482 4.79 -7.18 -19.34
N LEU A 483 4.67 -6.02 -18.70
CA LEU A 483 4.45 -4.75 -19.39
C LEU A 483 5.61 -4.44 -20.36
N PHE A 484 6.85 -4.62 -19.90
CA PHE A 484 8.06 -4.46 -20.71
C PHE A 484 8.05 -5.37 -21.94
N ALA A 485 7.74 -6.66 -21.77
CA ALA A 485 7.65 -7.59 -22.89
C ALA A 485 6.60 -7.14 -23.92
N GLY A 486 5.45 -6.64 -23.45
CA GLY A 486 4.41 -6.05 -24.30
C GLY A 486 4.88 -4.81 -25.06
N VAL A 487 5.52 -3.86 -24.38
CA VAL A 487 6.03 -2.62 -24.99
C VAL A 487 7.04 -2.93 -26.10
N VAL A 488 8.07 -3.73 -25.79
CA VAL A 488 9.16 -4.01 -26.74
C VAL A 488 8.68 -4.85 -27.91
N LEU A 489 8.01 -5.99 -27.65
CA LEU A 489 7.59 -6.90 -28.73
C LEU A 489 6.39 -6.34 -29.49
N GLY A 490 5.50 -5.59 -28.83
CA GLY A 490 4.43 -4.84 -29.48
C GLY A 490 4.98 -3.83 -30.48
N ALA A 491 5.92 -2.96 -30.09
CA ALA A 491 6.51 -1.96 -30.97
C ALA A 491 7.28 -2.60 -32.13
N GLN A 492 8.12 -3.59 -31.82
CA GLN A 492 9.03 -4.19 -32.80
C GLN A 492 8.32 -5.10 -33.80
N SER A 493 7.19 -5.70 -33.41
CA SER A 493 6.36 -6.49 -34.33
C SER A 493 5.64 -5.65 -35.40
N GLN A 494 5.52 -4.34 -35.20
CA GLN A 494 4.82 -3.41 -36.10
C GLN A 494 5.75 -2.76 -37.13
N LEU A 495 7.07 -2.97 -37.07
CA LEU A 495 7.99 -2.43 -38.08
C LEU A 495 7.75 -3.09 -39.45
N GLU A 496 8.11 -2.40 -40.52
CA GLU A 496 7.93 -2.90 -41.89
C GLU A 496 8.63 -4.27 -42.08
N GLY A 497 7.92 -5.23 -42.67
CA GLY A 497 8.42 -6.60 -42.88
C GLY A 497 8.42 -7.52 -41.65
N ARG A 498 7.85 -7.08 -40.51
CA ARG A 498 7.73 -7.86 -39.26
C ARG A 498 6.37 -8.55 -39.14
N PRO A 499 6.20 -9.53 -38.22
CA PRO A 499 5.02 -10.40 -38.21
C PRO A 499 3.69 -9.74 -37.77
N GLY A 500 3.69 -8.47 -37.37
CA GLY A 500 2.48 -7.74 -37.03
C GLY A 500 2.08 -7.81 -35.55
N PHE A 501 1.22 -6.89 -35.15
CA PHE A 501 0.88 -6.59 -33.75
C PHE A 501 0.38 -7.79 -32.93
N ALA A 502 -0.54 -8.58 -33.48
CA ALA A 502 -1.10 -9.75 -32.80
C ALA A 502 -0.02 -10.80 -32.49
N ILE A 503 0.94 -10.98 -33.41
CA ILE A 503 2.07 -11.89 -33.20
C ILE A 503 3.02 -11.31 -32.13
N GLY A 504 3.20 -9.99 -32.08
CA GLY A 504 3.89 -9.30 -30.99
C GLY A 504 3.32 -9.63 -29.60
N ILE A 505 1.99 -9.55 -29.44
CA ILE A 505 1.31 -9.91 -28.19
C ILE A 505 1.50 -11.40 -27.87
N VAL A 506 1.24 -12.29 -28.83
CA VAL A 506 1.36 -13.75 -28.60
C VAL A 506 2.79 -14.13 -28.23
N ALA A 507 3.78 -13.60 -28.93
CA ALA A 507 5.19 -13.81 -28.63
C ALA A 507 5.55 -13.30 -27.23
N GLY A 508 5.07 -12.11 -26.85
CA GLY A 508 5.28 -11.55 -25.51
C GLY A 508 4.64 -12.37 -24.39
N VAL A 509 3.43 -12.89 -24.61
CA VAL A 509 2.74 -13.77 -23.67
C VAL A 509 3.49 -15.08 -23.51
N VAL A 510 3.91 -15.72 -24.61
CA VAL A 510 4.64 -16.99 -24.57
C VAL A 510 6.00 -16.81 -23.90
N ALA A 511 6.79 -15.81 -24.33
CA ALA A 511 8.11 -15.52 -23.76
C ALA A 511 8.01 -15.22 -22.26
N SER A 512 7.08 -14.36 -21.85
CA SER A 512 6.86 -14.03 -20.44
C SER A 512 6.39 -15.22 -19.61
N SER A 513 5.52 -16.07 -20.17
CA SER A 513 5.02 -17.27 -19.50
C SER A 513 6.15 -18.27 -19.24
N ILE A 514 6.99 -18.52 -20.24
CA ILE A 514 8.14 -19.43 -20.10
C ILE A 514 9.16 -18.83 -19.11
N ALA A 515 9.50 -17.54 -19.26
CA ALA A 515 10.41 -16.85 -18.35
C ALA A 515 9.92 -16.94 -16.89
N LYS A 516 8.63 -16.71 -16.67
CA LYS A 516 8.01 -16.79 -15.34
C LYS A 516 8.13 -18.19 -14.72
N HIS A 517 7.81 -19.24 -15.46
CA HIS A 517 7.89 -20.60 -14.92
C HIS A 517 9.34 -21.02 -14.63
N ILE A 518 10.29 -20.65 -15.50
CA ILE A 518 11.73 -20.90 -15.26
C ILE A 518 12.21 -20.10 -14.05
N ALA A 519 11.80 -18.84 -13.92
CA ALA A 519 12.12 -18.02 -12.76
C ALA A 519 11.58 -18.63 -11.47
N CYS A 520 10.36 -19.15 -11.46
CA CYS A 520 9.79 -19.86 -10.30
C CYS A 520 10.66 -21.05 -9.89
N VAL A 521 11.19 -21.83 -10.85
CA VAL A 521 12.16 -22.91 -10.54
C VAL A 521 13.46 -22.34 -9.98
N GLY A 522 14.02 -21.30 -10.58
CA GLY A 522 15.25 -20.67 -10.11
C GLY A 522 15.12 -20.11 -8.69
N GLN A 523 14.05 -19.36 -8.43
CA GLN A 523 13.70 -18.83 -7.11
C GLN A 523 13.44 -19.94 -6.10
N TYR A 524 12.74 -21.01 -6.49
CA TYR A 524 12.58 -22.21 -5.65
C TYR A 524 13.94 -22.81 -5.27
N MET A 525 14.87 -22.95 -6.23
CA MET A 525 16.20 -23.50 -5.95
C MET A 525 16.98 -22.62 -4.96
N ILE A 526 16.93 -21.29 -5.12
CA ILE A 526 17.49 -20.35 -4.13
C ILE A 526 16.89 -20.62 -2.75
N GLY A 527 15.56 -20.71 -2.67
CA GLY A 527 14.86 -21.02 -1.44
C GLY A 527 15.23 -22.37 -0.84
N TYR A 528 15.41 -23.40 -1.67
CA TYR A 528 15.77 -24.74 -1.23
C TYR A 528 17.16 -24.79 -0.57
N TYR A 529 18.15 -24.12 -1.16
CA TYR A 529 19.48 -24.02 -0.57
C TYR A 529 19.51 -23.10 0.65
N ALA A 530 18.84 -21.94 0.57
CA ALA A 530 18.71 -21.00 1.68
C ALA A 530 18.00 -21.64 2.88
N GLY A 531 16.98 -22.46 2.62
CA GLY A 531 16.23 -23.22 3.61
C GLY A 531 17.04 -24.30 4.31
N LYS A 532 18.31 -24.58 3.93
CA LYS A 532 19.22 -25.43 4.72
C LYS A 532 19.87 -24.66 5.88
N LEU A 533 19.86 -23.33 5.84
CA LEU A 533 20.43 -22.49 6.88
C LEU A 533 19.38 -22.20 7.96
N VAL A 534 19.64 -22.69 9.19
CA VAL A 534 18.73 -22.52 10.34
C VAL A 534 18.43 -21.04 10.61
N LYS A 535 19.41 -20.15 10.37
CA LYS A 535 19.22 -18.70 10.52
C LYS A 535 18.19 -18.14 9.53
N ILE A 536 18.22 -18.60 8.27
CA ILE A 536 17.24 -18.18 7.26
C ILE A 536 15.86 -18.74 7.61
N GLN A 537 15.79 -20.00 8.03
CA GLN A 537 14.53 -20.60 8.52
C GLN A 537 13.93 -19.81 9.70
N GLN A 538 14.76 -19.40 10.66
CA GLN A 538 14.35 -18.57 11.80
C GLN A 538 13.82 -17.20 11.36
N MET A 539 14.52 -16.53 10.43
CA MET A 539 14.14 -15.21 9.92
C MET A 539 12.84 -15.26 9.10
N VAL A 540 12.64 -16.30 8.30
CA VAL A 540 11.39 -16.56 7.57
C VAL A 540 10.26 -16.98 8.52
N GLY A 541 10.60 -17.44 9.72
CA GLY A 541 9.65 -17.92 10.70
C GLY A 541 8.93 -19.19 10.24
N VAL A 542 9.68 -20.18 9.73
CA VAL A 542 9.09 -21.48 9.32
C VAL A 542 8.39 -22.21 10.48
N ASP A 543 8.80 -21.91 11.72
CA ASP A 543 8.21 -22.42 12.94
C ASP A 543 6.93 -21.68 13.37
N GLN A 544 6.59 -20.59 12.68
CA GLN A 544 5.47 -19.73 13.03
C GLN A 544 4.17 -20.22 12.39
N VAL A 545 3.07 -20.12 13.15
CA VAL A 545 1.72 -20.54 12.74
C VAL A 545 1.29 -20.09 11.33
N PRO A 546 1.47 -18.84 10.88
CA PRO A 546 1.06 -18.42 9.53
C PRO A 546 1.86 -19.06 8.41
N THR A 547 3.17 -19.19 8.58
CA THR A 547 4.04 -19.86 7.61
C THR A 547 3.65 -21.33 7.53
N ARG A 548 3.33 -21.96 8.67
CA ARG A 548 2.80 -23.33 8.72
C ARG A 548 1.39 -23.47 8.15
N ALA A 549 0.53 -22.47 8.31
CA ALA A 549 -0.79 -22.45 7.67
C ALA A 549 -0.65 -22.35 6.15
N THR A 550 0.24 -21.49 5.67
CA THR A 550 0.60 -21.36 4.26
C THR A 550 1.17 -22.68 3.74
N GLU A 551 2.11 -23.30 4.49
CA GLU A 551 2.65 -24.62 4.21
C GLU A 551 1.55 -25.69 4.11
N LYS A 552 0.59 -25.74 5.05
CA LYS A 552 -0.53 -26.70 5.05
C LYS A 552 -1.39 -26.55 3.79
N ILE A 553 -1.73 -25.32 3.41
CA ILE A 553 -2.48 -25.02 2.18
C ILE A 553 -1.67 -25.47 0.95
N LEU A 554 -0.38 -25.16 0.91
CA LEU A 554 0.48 -25.46 -0.23
C LEU A 554 0.87 -26.96 -0.31
N LYS A 555 0.87 -27.71 0.78
CA LYS A 555 1.12 -29.17 0.79
C LYS A 555 -0.14 -30.00 0.47
N THR A 556 -1.33 -29.42 0.57
CA THR A 556 -2.59 -30.14 0.28
C THR A 556 -2.59 -30.68 -1.17
N PRO A 557 -2.79 -31.98 -1.41
CA PRO A 557 -2.83 -32.54 -2.76
C PRO A 557 -3.85 -31.85 -3.68
N GLY A 558 -3.54 -31.76 -4.98
CA GLY A 558 -4.37 -31.05 -5.97
C GLY A 558 -4.18 -29.52 -6.01
N LEU A 559 -5.01 -28.83 -6.81
CA LEU A 559 -4.97 -27.38 -7.02
C LEU A 559 -6.18 -26.70 -6.37
N GLY A 560 -6.22 -26.73 -5.04
CA GLY A 560 -7.24 -25.99 -4.30
C GLY A 560 -7.14 -24.48 -4.55
N LEU A 561 -8.28 -23.78 -4.53
CA LEU A 561 -8.35 -22.33 -4.75
C LEU A 561 -7.36 -21.53 -3.89
N GLY A 562 -7.21 -21.89 -2.61
CA GLY A 562 -6.26 -21.21 -1.71
C GLY A 562 -4.80 -21.34 -2.16
N LYS A 563 -4.40 -22.50 -2.67
CA LYS A 563 -3.06 -22.74 -3.21
C LYS A 563 -2.81 -21.89 -4.45
N VAL A 564 -3.76 -21.90 -5.39
CA VAL A 564 -3.67 -21.10 -6.61
C VAL A 564 -3.59 -19.60 -6.26
N CYS A 565 -4.47 -19.11 -5.38
CA CYS A 565 -4.45 -17.70 -4.97
C CYS A 565 -3.12 -17.29 -4.33
N ILE A 566 -2.51 -18.13 -3.46
CA ILE A 566 -1.19 -17.84 -2.88
C ILE A 566 -0.13 -17.71 -4.00
N LEU A 567 -0.12 -18.64 -4.96
CA LEU A 567 0.90 -18.71 -6.00
C LEU A 567 0.79 -17.62 -7.08
N ILE A 568 -0.41 -17.05 -7.31
CA ILE A 568 -0.62 -16.00 -8.32
C ILE A 568 -0.63 -14.58 -7.75
N ALA A 569 -1.04 -14.42 -6.48
CA ALA A 569 -1.19 -13.10 -5.86
C ALA A 569 -0.13 -12.76 -4.81
N GLY A 570 0.61 -13.76 -4.32
CA GLY A 570 1.82 -13.50 -3.55
C GLY A 570 2.88 -12.81 -4.43
N PRO A 571 3.76 -11.96 -3.85
CA PRO A 571 4.83 -11.36 -4.63
C PRO A 571 5.75 -12.44 -5.19
N ASP A 572 6.09 -12.32 -6.47
CA ASP A 572 6.71 -13.37 -7.29
C ASP A 572 7.93 -14.02 -6.66
N PHE A 573 8.95 -13.22 -6.35
CA PHE A 573 10.22 -13.69 -5.79
C PHE A 573 10.05 -14.35 -4.42
N PRO A 574 9.50 -13.67 -3.37
CA PRO A 574 9.44 -14.27 -2.04
C PRO A 574 8.50 -15.46 -1.96
N THR A 575 7.44 -15.54 -2.78
CA THR A 575 6.52 -16.70 -2.79
C THR A 575 7.22 -17.96 -3.30
N SER A 576 7.95 -17.88 -4.42
CA SER A 576 8.69 -19.02 -4.96
C SER A 576 9.87 -19.43 -4.08
N VAL A 577 10.59 -18.46 -3.51
CA VAL A 577 11.66 -18.72 -2.53
C VAL A 577 11.10 -19.42 -1.28
N LEU A 578 9.97 -18.95 -0.75
CA LEU A 578 9.31 -19.60 0.38
C LEU A 578 8.91 -21.05 0.05
N CYS A 579 8.41 -21.31 -1.16
CA CYS A 579 8.12 -22.68 -1.61
C CYS A 579 9.36 -23.58 -1.59
N GLY A 580 10.53 -23.03 -1.96
CA GLY A 580 11.82 -23.70 -1.86
C GLY A 580 12.23 -24.00 -0.42
N ILE A 581 12.11 -23.01 0.47
CA ILE A 581 12.43 -23.15 1.91
C ILE A 581 11.58 -24.24 2.55
N LEU A 582 10.29 -24.31 2.20
CA LEU A 582 9.33 -25.30 2.67
C LEU A 582 9.43 -26.65 1.94
N LYS A 583 10.31 -26.77 0.95
CA LYS A 583 10.58 -27.99 0.16
C LYS A 583 9.32 -28.57 -0.49
N LEU A 584 8.51 -27.71 -1.11
CA LEU A 584 7.24 -28.10 -1.72
C LEU A 584 7.42 -28.81 -3.07
N ASN A 585 6.38 -29.54 -3.51
CA ASN A 585 6.42 -30.25 -4.80
C ASN A 585 6.44 -29.26 -5.99
N ILE A 586 7.56 -29.22 -6.72
CA ILE A 586 7.78 -28.26 -7.81
C ILE A 586 6.71 -28.36 -8.92
N PRO A 587 6.40 -29.54 -9.50
CA PRO A 587 5.37 -29.63 -10.53
C PRO A 587 4.02 -29.05 -10.11
N GLN A 588 3.60 -29.31 -8.88
CA GLN A 588 2.34 -28.80 -8.35
C GLN A 588 2.37 -27.28 -8.13
N MET A 589 3.52 -26.73 -7.73
CA MET A 589 3.67 -25.27 -7.60
C MET A 589 3.64 -24.59 -8.97
N LEU A 590 4.37 -25.13 -9.96
CA LEU A 590 4.35 -24.61 -11.33
C LEU A 590 2.95 -24.65 -11.95
N LEU A 591 2.24 -25.77 -11.79
CA LEU A 591 0.87 -25.92 -12.28
C LEU A 591 -0.11 -24.97 -11.56
N GLY A 592 0.10 -24.74 -10.26
CA GLY A 592 -0.67 -23.77 -9.49
C GLY A 592 -0.37 -22.31 -9.84
N THR A 593 0.81 -22.02 -10.39
CA THR A 593 1.19 -20.70 -10.92
C THR A 593 0.65 -20.46 -12.32
N THR A 594 0.39 -21.49 -13.14
CA THR A 594 -0.08 -21.36 -14.53
C THR A 594 -1.25 -20.38 -14.74
N PRO A 595 -2.27 -20.27 -13.85
CA PRO A 595 -3.34 -19.29 -14.00
C PRO A 595 -2.87 -17.82 -14.05
N ILE A 596 -1.64 -17.50 -13.60
CA ILE A 596 -1.05 -16.17 -13.73
C ILE A 596 -0.98 -15.69 -15.19
N VAL A 597 -0.90 -16.63 -16.14
CA VAL A 597 -0.87 -16.33 -17.58
C VAL A 597 -2.14 -15.57 -17.98
N LEU A 598 -3.31 -16.03 -17.52
CA LEU A 598 -4.60 -15.41 -17.83
C LEU A 598 -4.85 -14.16 -16.97
N VAL A 599 -4.45 -14.20 -15.70
CA VAL A 599 -4.78 -13.16 -14.72
C VAL A 599 -3.88 -11.92 -14.84
N SER A 600 -2.60 -12.09 -15.17
CA SER A 600 -1.61 -11.00 -15.14
C SER A 600 -0.83 -10.89 -16.45
N ILE A 601 -0.29 -11.99 -17.00
CA ILE A 601 0.60 -11.91 -18.17
C ILE A 601 -0.13 -11.39 -19.41
N ILE A 602 -1.25 -12.01 -19.81
CA ILE A 602 -2.02 -11.58 -20.98
C ILE A 602 -2.46 -10.11 -20.83
N PRO A 603 -3.09 -9.70 -19.72
CA PRO A 603 -3.47 -8.30 -19.55
C PRO A 603 -2.29 -7.33 -19.66
N GLN A 604 -1.17 -7.60 -18.99
CA GLN A 604 -0.04 -6.68 -18.95
C GLN A 604 0.75 -6.62 -20.25
N VAL A 605 0.96 -7.76 -20.91
CA VAL A 605 1.57 -7.78 -22.25
C VAL A 605 0.66 -7.05 -23.24
N SER A 606 -0.66 -7.24 -23.15
CA SER A 606 -1.63 -6.53 -24.00
C SER A 606 -1.60 -5.04 -23.72
N THR A 607 -1.65 -4.60 -22.46
CA THR A 607 -1.51 -3.20 -22.07
C THR A 607 -0.22 -2.60 -22.64
N GLY A 608 0.91 -3.27 -22.46
CA GLY A 608 2.21 -2.79 -22.95
C GLY A 608 2.26 -2.67 -24.47
N ALA A 609 1.73 -3.67 -25.19
CA ALA A 609 1.66 -3.63 -26.65
C ALA A 609 0.70 -2.53 -27.13
N LEU A 610 -0.46 -2.37 -26.48
CA LEU A 610 -1.43 -1.31 -26.81
C LEU A 610 -0.88 0.09 -26.57
N LEU A 611 0.04 0.27 -25.62
CA LEU A 611 0.75 1.54 -25.41
C LEU A 611 1.70 1.90 -26.57
N THR A 612 2.10 0.91 -27.38
CA THR A 612 2.98 1.10 -28.55
C THR A 612 2.25 0.85 -29.88
N TYR A 613 0.93 0.62 -29.83
CA TYR A 613 0.13 0.37 -31.00
C TYR A 613 -0.16 1.67 -31.73
N ASN A 614 0.24 1.74 -33.00
CA ASN A 614 0.10 2.96 -33.81
C ASN A 614 -0.42 2.58 -35.21
N PRO A 615 -1.72 2.24 -35.34
CA PRO A 615 -2.31 1.80 -36.60
C PRO A 615 -2.68 3.04 -37.43
N ASP A 616 -1.69 3.62 -38.09
CA ASP A 616 -1.87 4.75 -39.02
C ASP A 616 -2.31 6.06 -38.34
N ALA A 617 -1.48 7.10 -38.47
CA ALA A 617 -1.67 8.45 -37.90
C ALA A 617 -2.99 9.16 -38.28
N ASP A 618 -3.81 8.57 -39.16
CA ASP A 618 -4.98 9.20 -39.77
C ASP A 618 -6.33 8.48 -39.51
N ASN A 619 -6.36 7.28 -38.92
CA ASN A 619 -7.63 6.54 -38.67
C ASN A 619 -7.76 6.02 -37.22
N GLU A 620 -7.40 6.89 -36.26
CA GLU A 620 -7.44 6.64 -34.82
C GLU A 620 -8.86 6.52 -34.25
N SER A 621 -9.37 5.29 -34.17
CA SER A 621 -10.35 4.99 -33.12
C SER A 621 -9.60 4.77 -31.79
N ASN A 622 -9.73 5.74 -30.88
CA ASN A 622 -9.22 5.78 -29.50
C ASN A 622 -9.59 4.57 -28.59
N ILE A 623 -10.24 3.55 -29.15
CA ILE A 623 -10.64 2.30 -28.50
C ILE A 623 -9.44 1.60 -27.86
N GLN A 624 -8.25 1.69 -28.44
CA GLN A 624 -7.07 0.95 -27.94
C GLN A 624 -6.56 1.47 -26.60
N SER A 625 -6.61 2.79 -26.37
CA SER A 625 -6.32 3.38 -25.06
C SER A 625 -7.36 2.98 -24.01
N LEU A 626 -8.64 2.88 -24.41
CA LEU A 626 -9.72 2.39 -23.54
C LEU A 626 -9.58 0.92 -23.21
N VAL A 627 -9.29 0.08 -24.21
CA VAL A 627 -9.07 -1.35 -24.04
C VAL A 627 -7.86 -1.56 -23.14
N SER A 628 -6.77 -0.82 -23.34
CA SER A 628 -5.59 -0.85 -22.46
C SER A 628 -5.95 -0.46 -21.02
N GLY A 629 -6.69 0.64 -20.83
CA GLY A 629 -7.16 1.07 -19.51
C GLY A 629 -8.10 0.05 -18.84
N ALA A 630 -9.04 -0.51 -19.59
CA ALA A 630 -10.01 -1.50 -19.12
C ALA A 630 -9.33 -2.84 -18.77
N VAL A 631 -8.44 -3.33 -19.62
CA VAL A 631 -7.65 -4.55 -19.40
C VAL A 631 -6.76 -4.38 -18.16
N THR A 632 -6.15 -3.21 -17.99
CA THR A 632 -5.36 -2.87 -16.80
C THR A 632 -6.21 -2.83 -15.54
N GLY A 633 -7.37 -2.15 -15.58
CA GLY A 633 -8.31 -2.08 -14.47
C GLY A 633 -8.85 -3.46 -14.07
N PHE A 634 -9.16 -4.30 -15.05
CA PHE A 634 -9.61 -5.68 -14.82
C PHE A 634 -8.52 -6.55 -14.19
N ALA A 635 -7.28 -6.46 -14.69
CA ALA A 635 -6.13 -7.16 -14.11
C ALA A 635 -5.90 -6.73 -12.65
N ALA A 636 -5.97 -5.43 -12.37
CA ALA A 636 -5.85 -4.90 -11.02
C ALA A 636 -6.97 -5.44 -10.10
N ALA A 637 -8.22 -5.47 -10.57
CA ALA A 637 -9.35 -6.00 -9.81
C ALA A 637 -9.20 -7.50 -9.50
N ILE A 638 -8.78 -8.31 -10.48
CA ILE A 638 -8.54 -9.74 -10.25
C ILE A 638 -7.38 -9.93 -9.27
N GLN A 639 -6.27 -9.21 -9.42
CA GLN A 639 -5.14 -9.35 -8.51
C GLN A 639 -5.53 -8.98 -7.08
N ALA A 640 -6.27 -7.87 -6.90
CA ALA A 640 -6.77 -7.48 -5.59
C ALA A 640 -7.68 -8.56 -4.98
N SER A 641 -8.55 -9.16 -5.81
CA SER A 641 -9.44 -10.26 -5.40
C SER A 641 -8.68 -11.54 -5.03
N ALA A 642 -7.65 -11.90 -5.79
CA ALA A 642 -6.79 -13.04 -5.49
C ALA A 642 -5.98 -12.80 -4.21
N MET A 643 -5.53 -11.56 -3.97
CA MET A 643 -4.85 -11.16 -2.75
C MET A 643 -5.73 -11.32 -1.52
N LEU A 644 -7.00 -10.97 -1.65
CA LEU A 644 -8.00 -11.18 -0.62
C LEU A 644 -8.26 -12.64 -0.32
N LEU A 645 -8.48 -13.42 -1.38
CA LEU A 645 -8.79 -14.83 -1.25
C LEU A 645 -7.62 -15.61 -0.63
N PHE A 646 -6.37 -15.31 -1.00
CA PHE A 646 -5.23 -15.95 -0.34
C PHE A 646 -5.16 -15.56 1.14
N THR A 647 -5.30 -14.27 1.47
CA THR A 647 -5.20 -13.80 2.85
C THR A 647 -6.29 -14.43 3.71
N TRP A 648 -7.52 -14.44 3.21
CA TRP A 648 -8.65 -15.08 3.87
C TRP A 648 -8.44 -16.58 4.09
N ARG A 649 -7.88 -17.30 3.11
CA ARG A 649 -7.59 -18.74 3.23
C ARG A 649 -6.51 -19.03 4.27
N ILE A 650 -5.46 -18.22 4.35
CA ILE A 650 -4.44 -18.33 5.41
C ILE A 650 -5.08 -18.10 6.77
N MET A 651 -5.81 -16.99 6.93
CA MET A 651 -6.49 -16.66 8.20
C MET A 651 -7.49 -17.73 8.64
N LYS A 652 -8.24 -18.29 7.68
CA LYS A 652 -9.17 -19.40 7.96
C LYS A 652 -8.43 -20.66 8.45
N THR A 653 -7.29 -20.99 7.83
CA THR A 653 -6.48 -22.15 8.23
C THR A 653 -5.85 -21.93 9.60
N VAL A 654 -5.37 -20.72 9.89
CA VAL A 654 -4.89 -20.32 11.22
C VAL A 654 -5.98 -20.44 12.27
N GLU A 655 -7.22 -20.08 11.95
CA GLU A 655 -8.32 -20.23 12.89
C GLU A 655 -8.71 -21.69 13.15
N GLN A 656 -8.75 -22.50 12.10
CA GLN A 656 -9.19 -23.90 12.20
C GLN A 656 -8.12 -24.79 12.82
N ASP A 657 -6.86 -24.57 12.47
CA ASP A 657 -5.75 -25.47 12.78
C ASP A 657 -4.67 -24.80 13.63
N GLY A 658 -4.86 -23.55 14.08
CA GLY A 658 -3.83 -22.75 14.75
C GLY A 658 -3.18 -23.45 15.94
N ASP A 659 -3.97 -24.10 16.80
CA ASP A 659 -3.47 -24.82 17.97
C ASP A 659 -2.63 -26.04 17.59
N GLU A 660 -3.02 -26.74 16.52
CA GLU A 660 -2.24 -27.87 15.96
C GLU A 660 -0.94 -27.34 15.33
N LEU A 661 -1.06 -26.29 14.52
CA LEU A 661 0.05 -25.65 13.82
C LEU A 661 1.04 -24.99 14.77
N ALA A 662 0.65 -24.63 15.99
CA ALA A 662 1.53 -24.03 16.98
C ALA A 662 2.35 -25.04 17.80
N LYS A 663 2.02 -26.34 17.72
CA LYS A 663 2.77 -27.38 18.43
C LYS A 663 4.22 -27.44 17.94
N PRO A 664 5.23 -27.60 18.83
CA PRO A 664 6.61 -27.80 18.40
C PRO A 664 6.72 -29.01 17.48
N ARG A 665 7.50 -28.89 16.39
CA ARG A 665 7.79 -29.99 15.47
C ARG A 665 9.29 -30.28 15.46
N PRO A 666 9.70 -31.56 15.37
CA PRO A 666 11.11 -31.94 15.44
C PRO A 666 11.95 -31.29 14.33
N GLU A 667 11.41 -31.11 13.13
CA GLU A 667 12.10 -30.45 12.01
C GLU A 667 12.46 -28.98 12.27
N HIS A 668 11.82 -28.32 13.24
CA HIS A 668 12.07 -26.93 13.62
C HIS A 668 12.79 -26.79 14.97
N GLU A 669 13.23 -27.90 15.57
CA GLU A 669 13.92 -27.88 16.86
C GLU A 669 15.22 -27.06 16.79
N ALA A 670 15.94 -27.12 15.68
CA ALA A 670 17.14 -26.31 15.45
C ALA A 670 16.84 -24.79 15.48
N VAL A 671 15.71 -24.37 14.88
CA VAL A 671 15.25 -22.98 14.89
C VAL A 671 14.87 -22.54 16.30
N ALA A 672 14.17 -23.40 17.04
CA ALA A 672 13.81 -23.14 18.43
C ALA A 672 15.06 -23.04 19.33
N LYS A 673 16.04 -23.93 19.15
CA LYS A 673 17.33 -23.89 19.86
C LYS A 673 18.12 -22.62 19.54
N LEU A 674 18.17 -22.21 18.27
CA LEU A 674 18.83 -20.96 17.87
C LEU A 674 18.14 -19.75 18.49
N THR A 675 16.81 -19.72 18.45
CA THR A 675 16.01 -18.65 19.08
C THR A 675 16.22 -18.58 20.60
N ALA A 676 16.33 -19.73 21.26
CA ALA A 676 16.65 -19.80 22.69
C ALA A 676 18.06 -19.28 22.98
N LYS A 677 19.06 -19.63 22.14
CA LYS A 677 20.43 -19.11 22.26
C LYS A 677 20.51 -17.59 22.05
N GLU A 678 19.74 -17.06 21.11
CA GLU A 678 19.71 -15.62 20.83
C GLU A 678 18.83 -14.84 21.80
N ALA A 679 17.99 -15.50 22.59
CA ALA A 679 17.09 -14.84 23.53
C ALA A 679 17.86 -14.01 24.56
N GLU A 680 19.02 -14.51 25.03
CA GLU A 680 19.88 -13.79 25.96
C GLU A 680 20.51 -12.55 25.31
N TYR A 681 21.04 -12.69 24.09
CA TYR A 681 21.56 -11.55 23.32
C TYR A 681 20.47 -10.51 23.04
N ASN A 682 19.27 -10.95 22.65
CA ASN A 682 18.13 -10.06 22.38
C ASN A 682 17.65 -9.36 23.65
N ALA A 683 17.69 -10.02 24.81
CA ALA A 683 17.39 -9.41 26.10
C ALA A 683 18.44 -8.35 26.47
N ALA A 684 19.73 -8.67 26.32
CA ALA A 684 20.83 -7.72 26.52
C ALA A 684 20.73 -6.53 25.55
N PHE A 685 20.49 -6.79 24.26
CA PHE A 685 20.28 -5.77 23.24
C PHE A 685 19.10 -4.87 23.63
N LYS A 686 17.96 -5.45 24.03
CA LYS A 686 16.78 -4.70 24.48
C LYS A 686 17.08 -3.83 25.69
N GLN A 687 17.92 -4.29 26.61
CA GLN A 687 18.31 -3.52 27.80
C GLN A 687 19.23 -2.35 27.45
N VAL A 688 20.26 -2.59 26.63
CA VAL A 688 21.22 -1.55 26.22
C VAL A 688 20.59 -0.55 25.25
N SER A 689 19.57 -0.96 24.49
CA SER A 689 18.80 -0.08 23.58
C SER A 689 17.65 0.67 24.24
N GLN A 690 17.47 0.54 25.57
CA GLN A 690 16.49 1.37 26.29
C GLN A 690 16.90 2.83 26.22
N TRP A 691 15.92 3.70 25.94
CA TRP A 691 16.14 5.14 25.74
C TRP A 691 16.92 5.82 26.89
N GLN A 692 16.69 5.38 28.13
CA GLN A 692 17.32 5.94 29.33
C GLN A 692 18.75 5.43 29.57
N VAL A 693 19.12 4.32 28.94
CA VAL A 693 20.42 3.66 29.11
C VAL A 693 21.40 4.06 28.00
N MET A 694 20.88 4.40 26.82
CA MET A 694 21.69 4.76 25.67
C MET A 694 22.56 5.99 25.93
N ALA A 695 23.82 5.92 25.48
CA ALA A 695 24.71 7.08 25.53
C ALA A 695 24.20 8.20 24.60
N CYS A 696 24.48 9.45 24.94
CA CYS A 696 24.07 10.61 24.13
C CYS A 696 24.56 10.52 22.68
N THR A 697 25.73 9.94 22.44
CA THR A 697 26.26 9.70 21.09
C THR A 697 25.45 8.67 20.31
N GLN A 698 25.03 7.57 20.95
CA GLN A 698 24.18 6.54 20.33
C GLN A 698 22.81 7.14 19.98
N LEU A 699 22.24 7.89 20.92
CA LEU A 699 20.94 8.54 20.74
C LEU A 699 20.98 9.58 19.61
N SER A 700 22.00 10.44 19.60
CA SER A 700 22.17 11.46 18.57
C SER A 700 22.35 10.84 17.19
N THR A 701 23.17 9.79 17.07
CA THR A 701 23.35 9.08 15.78
C THR A 701 22.05 8.44 15.28
N LEU A 702 21.27 7.81 16.18
CA LEU A 702 19.97 7.25 15.81
C LEU A 702 19.00 8.35 15.35
N LEU A 703 18.90 9.46 16.09
CA LEU A 703 18.02 10.58 15.74
C LEU A 703 18.43 11.24 14.42
N LEU A 704 19.73 11.40 14.16
CA LEU A 704 20.25 11.89 12.88
C LEU A 704 19.93 10.93 11.73
N ALA A 705 20.05 9.63 11.93
CA ALA A 705 19.67 8.62 10.94
C ALA A 705 18.18 8.72 10.59
N VAL A 706 17.29 8.74 11.61
CA VAL A 706 15.85 8.90 11.42
C VAL A 706 15.53 10.22 10.72
N ALA A 707 16.05 11.34 11.21
CA ALA A 707 15.77 12.65 10.66
C ALA A 707 16.18 12.73 9.18
N SER A 708 17.35 12.16 8.83
CA SER A 708 17.85 12.14 7.46
C SER A 708 16.97 11.27 6.54
N ILE A 709 16.70 10.02 6.92
CA ILE A 709 15.89 9.11 6.09
C ILE A 709 14.46 9.59 5.95
N VAL A 710 13.84 10.04 7.05
CA VAL A 710 12.46 10.52 7.03
C VAL A 710 12.34 11.81 6.23
N SER A 711 13.25 12.79 6.43
CA SER A 711 13.20 14.03 5.64
C SER A 711 13.41 13.76 4.15
N SER A 712 14.41 12.97 3.77
CA SER A 712 14.63 12.57 2.38
C SER A 712 13.45 11.81 1.81
N GLY A 713 12.93 10.82 2.55
CA GLY A 713 11.77 10.02 2.17
C GLY A 713 10.51 10.88 1.96
N PHE A 714 10.25 11.86 2.82
CA PHE A 714 9.12 12.79 2.64
C PHE A 714 9.30 13.71 1.44
N VAL A 715 10.51 14.22 1.21
CA VAL A 715 10.82 15.08 0.06
C VAL A 715 10.63 14.29 -1.25
N ILE A 716 11.16 13.07 -1.31
CA ILE A 716 10.99 12.16 -2.45
C ILE A 716 9.52 11.73 -2.62
N ALA A 717 8.80 11.40 -1.54
CA ALA A 717 7.39 11.03 -1.62
C ALA A 717 6.50 12.22 -2.02
N ALA A 718 6.82 13.44 -1.56
CA ALA A 718 6.12 14.65 -1.95
C ALA A 718 6.31 14.96 -3.45
N ASP A 719 7.49 14.68 -4.01
CA ASP A 719 7.74 14.77 -5.45
C ASP A 719 6.79 13.86 -6.25
N PHE A 720 6.40 12.71 -5.72
CA PHE A 720 5.41 11.83 -6.36
C PHE A 720 3.98 12.41 -6.33
N MET A 721 3.63 13.13 -5.26
CA MET A 721 2.27 13.64 -5.03
C MET A 721 2.01 15.01 -5.67
N ILE A 722 3.06 15.82 -5.86
CA ILE A 722 2.96 17.16 -6.44
C ILE A 722 3.05 17.06 -7.98
N ALA A 723 2.28 17.90 -8.66
CA ALA A 723 2.28 17.95 -10.13
C ALA A 723 3.64 18.42 -10.67
N ASP A 724 4.19 19.47 -10.08
CA ASP A 724 5.50 20.01 -10.39
C ASP A 724 6.58 19.19 -9.69
N LYS A 725 7.41 18.52 -10.49
CA LYS A 725 8.49 17.68 -9.98
C LYS A 725 9.69 18.51 -9.58
N PHE A 726 10.27 18.19 -8.44
CA PHE A 726 11.46 18.83 -7.90
C PHE A 726 12.55 17.83 -7.48
N CYS A 727 12.28 16.53 -7.36
CA CYS A 727 13.33 15.52 -7.14
C CYS A 727 13.65 14.73 -8.40
N PHE A 728 12.63 14.18 -9.07
CA PHE A 728 12.81 13.34 -10.25
C PHE A 728 11.98 13.86 -11.41
N ARG A 729 12.61 13.97 -12.60
CA ARG A 729 11.89 14.34 -13.82
C ARG A 729 10.77 13.34 -14.13
N ASN A 730 9.74 13.84 -14.80
CA ASN A 730 8.69 13.00 -15.38
C ASN A 730 9.29 12.24 -16.55
N PHE A 731 9.72 11.00 -16.28
CA PHE A 731 10.20 10.07 -17.28
C PHE A 731 9.37 8.80 -17.17
N SER A 732 8.73 8.41 -18.26
CA SER A 732 7.86 7.23 -18.38
C SER A 732 8.48 6.19 -19.31
N ILE A 733 7.89 5.00 -19.36
CA ILE A 733 8.40 3.88 -20.17
C ILE A 733 8.41 4.17 -21.67
N THR A 734 7.60 5.11 -22.15
CA THR A 734 7.50 5.48 -23.57
C THR A 734 8.43 6.64 -23.96
N ASN A 735 9.08 7.32 -23.01
CA ASN A 735 10.00 8.42 -23.31
C ASN A 735 11.35 7.92 -23.84
N LYS A 736 12.09 8.75 -24.58
CA LYS A 736 13.45 8.44 -25.05
C LYS A 736 14.48 9.24 -24.26
N ILE A 737 15.57 8.59 -23.86
CA ILE A 737 16.70 9.28 -23.21
C ILE A 737 17.32 10.35 -24.13
N SER A 738 17.32 10.09 -25.43
CA SER A 738 17.88 10.99 -26.44
C SER A 738 17.06 12.24 -26.66
N ASP A 739 15.77 12.21 -26.28
CA ASP A 739 14.94 13.38 -26.41
C ASP A 739 15.45 14.45 -25.43
N PRO A 740 15.37 15.73 -25.78
CA PRO A 740 15.77 16.80 -24.88
C PRO A 740 15.00 16.78 -23.56
N ILE A 741 15.62 17.33 -22.51
CA ILE A 741 15.00 17.44 -21.17
C ILE A 741 13.63 18.06 -21.23
N ASP A 742 13.51 19.06 -22.10
CA ASP A 742 12.25 19.70 -22.35
C ASP A 742 11.26 18.60 -22.77
N LEU A 743 11.44 17.84 -23.86
CA LEU A 743 10.42 16.92 -24.41
C LEU A 743 10.09 15.68 -23.53
N GLY A 744 10.37 15.73 -22.23
CA GLY A 744 10.25 14.62 -21.30
C GLY A 744 11.38 13.60 -21.47
N GLY A 745 12.42 13.94 -22.22
CA GLY A 745 13.63 13.15 -22.37
C GLY A 745 14.68 13.48 -21.31
N LEU A 746 15.92 13.04 -21.53
CA LEU A 746 17.03 13.19 -20.58
C LEU A 746 18.29 13.81 -21.22
N ASP A 747 18.16 14.40 -22.42
CA ASP A 747 19.26 15.08 -23.13
C ASP A 747 20.50 14.18 -23.28
N ASN A 748 20.28 12.94 -23.73
CA ASN A 748 21.30 11.89 -23.87
C ASN A 748 22.06 11.51 -22.59
N ASN A 749 21.63 11.97 -21.40
CA ASN A 749 22.27 11.64 -20.13
C ASN A 749 21.26 11.12 -19.11
N ALA A 750 21.31 9.81 -18.85
CA ALA A 750 20.45 9.12 -17.88
C ALA A 750 20.42 9.76 -16.48
N TRP A 751 21.50 10.41 -16.04
CA TRP A 751 21.57 11.04 -14.71
C TRP A 751 20.73 12.32 -14.60
N ASN A 752 20.33 12.91 -15.73
CA ASN A 752 19.44 14.07 -15.77
C ASN A 752 18.04 13.76 -15.23
N ILE A 753 17.71 12.48 -14.96
CA ILE A 753 16.45 12.11 -14.30
C ILE A 753 16.35 12.72 -12.90
N VAL A 754 17.48 12.96 -12.23
CA VAL A 754 17.55 13.62 -10.93
C VAL A 754 17.66 15.13 -11.13
N ILE A 755 16.73 15.89 -10.56
CA ILE A 755 16.69 17.35 -10.67
C ILE A 755 17.73 17.97 -9.72
N VAL A 756 18.57 18.85 -10.25
CA VAL A 756 19.61 19.56 -9.49
C VAL A 756 19.03 20.87 -8.91
N PRO A 757 19.33 21.25 -7.64
CA PRO A 757 20.11 20.51 -6.64
C PRO A 757 19.25 19.60 -5.73
N THR A 758 17.94 19.78 -5.73
CA THR A 758 16.98 19.21 -4.76
C THR A 758 16.95 17.69 -4.75
N GLY A 759 16.95 17.03 -5.91
CA GLY A 759 16.96 15.57 -6.01
C GLY A 759 18.26 14.97 -5.47
N TRP A 760 19.41 15.53 -5.86
CA TRP A 760 20.72 15.08 -5.37
C TRP A 760 20.91 15.34 -3.89
N LEU A 761 20.42 16.47 -3.37
CA LEU A 761 20.44 16.75 -1.94
C LEU A 761 19.60 15.74 -1.17
N ALA A 762 18.39 15.42 -1.64
CA ALA A 762 17.54 14.39 -1.02
C ALA A 762 18.25 13.02 -1.00
N LEU A 763 18.86 12.61 -2.11
CA LEU A 763 19.64 11.37 -2.20
C LEU A 763 20.86 11.36 -1.28
N ALA A 764 21.62 12.46 -1.21
CA ALA A 764 22.77 12.60 -0.32
C ALA A 764 22.35 12.49 1.15
N VAL A 765 21.24 13.13 1.53
CA VAL A 765 20.66 13.02 2.88
C VAL A 765 20.21 11.58 3.17
N ALA A 766 19.62 10.87 2.21
CA ALA A 766 19.30 9.46 2.38
C ALA A 766 20.56 8.61 2.63
N ILE A 767 21.60 8.77 1.82
CA ILE A 767 22.89 8.05 1.96
C ILE A 767 23.52 8.34 3.33
N LEU A 768 23.51 9.58 3.80
CA LEU A 768 23.96 9.94 5.15
C LEU A 768 23.13 9.25 6.23
N GLY A 769 21.81 9.17 6.03
CA GLY A 769 20.91 8.42 6.91
C GLY A 769 21.29 6.95 7.03
N VAL A 770 21.55 6.27 5.92
CA VAL A 770 22.03 4.86 5.88
C VAL A 770 23.38 4.74 6.60
N ALA A 771 24.31 5.67 6.34
CA ALA A 771 25.61 5.67 7.01
C ALA A 771 25.48 5.80 8.53
N PHE A 772 24.62 6.70 9.02
CA PHE A 772 24.37 6.84 10.46
C PHE A 772 23.71 5.61 11.06
N GLN A 773 22.78 4.95 10.34
CA GLN A 773 22.19 3.68 10.79
C GLN A 773 23.23 2.58 10.92
N ILE A 774 24.16 2.45 9.96
CA ILE A 774 25.25 1.47 10.02
C ILE A 774 26.15 1.76 11.24
N ILE A 775 26.56 3.02 11.43
CA ILE A 775 27.37 3.44 12.58
C ILE A 775 26.63 3.12 13.89
N PHE A 776 25.34 3.45 13.97
CA PHE A 776 24.50 3.15 15.12
C PHE A 776 24.43 1.64 15.40
N GLY A 777 24.23 0.81 14.38
CA GLY A 777 24.22 -0.64 14.46
C GLY A 777 25.53 -1.21 15.05
N ILE A 778 26.68 -0.65 14.63
CA ILE A 778 27.99 -1.02 15.18
C ILE A 778 28.11 -0.60 16.65
N MET A 779 27.71 0.63 16.99
CA MET A 779 27.78 1.15 18.36
C MET A 779 26.93 0.33 19.33
N ILE A 780 25.68 0.03 18.96
CA ILE A 780 24.76 -0.72 19.83
C ILE A 780 25.18 -2.19 19.96
N THR A 781 25.73 -2.78 18.90
CA THR A 781 26.27 -4.15 18.94
C THR A 781 27.47 -4.24 19.88
N ARG A 782 28.38 -3.25 19.83
CA ARG A 782 29.53 -3.17 20.76
C ARG A 782 29.08 -3.00 22.20
N ALA A 783 28.12 -2.10 22.45
CA ALA A 783 27.58 -1.89 23.79
C ALA A 783 26.87 -3.14 24.33
N THR A 784 26.12 -3.85 23.49
CA THR A 784 25.47 -5.13 23.87
C THR A 784 26.50 -6.18 24.26
N ARG A 785 27.59 -6.32 23.50
CA ARG A 785 28.67 -7.28 23.83
C ARG A 785 29.43 -6.90 25.10
N ALA A 786 29.68 -5.61 25.33
CA ALA A 786 30.28 -5.13 26.56
C ALA A 786 29.40 -5.46 27.77
N PHE A 787 28.10 -5.17 27.67
CA PHE A 787 27.11 -5.50 28.70
C PHE A 787 27.03 -7.00 29.00
N MET A 788 27.05 -7.86 27.97
CA MET A 788 27.09 -9.32 28.19
C MET A 788 28.38 -9.75 28.90
N LYS A 789 29.53 -9.21 28.48
CA LYS A 789 30.83 -9.51 29.10
C LYS A 789 30.87 -9.09 30.58
N GLU A 790 30.31 -7.94 30.92
CA GLU A 790 30.22 -7.45 32.30
C GLU A 790 29.34 -8.34 33.19
N ASN A 791 28.27 -8.91 32.64
CA ASN A 791 27.38 -9.82 33.36
C ASN A 791 27.83 -11.29 33.34
N GLY A 792 29.03 -11.59 32.85
CA GLY A 792 29.56 -12.95 32.76
C GLY A 792 28.88 -13.84 31.71
N ALA A 793 28.05 -13.26 30.84
CA ALA A 793 27.41 -13.95 29.73
C ALA A 793 28.37 -14.06 28.54
N SER A 794 28.47 -15.24 27.93
CA SER A 794 29.23 -15.41 26.70
C SER A 794 28.46 -14.78 25.53
N ALA A 795 29.02 -13.71 24.95
CA ALA A 795 28.45 -13.14 23.75
C ALA A 795 28.45 -14.21 22.64
N PRO A 796 27.34 -14.42 21.91
CA PRO A 796 27.36 -15.29 20.75
C PRO A 796 28.44 -14.80 19.79
N ALA A 797 29.21 -15.74 19.23
CA ALA A 797 30.22 -15.41 18.24
C ALA A 797 29.57 -14.58 17.13
N PRO A 798 30.29 -13.60 16.52
CA PRO A 798 29.78 -12.90 15.35
C PRO A 798 29.33 -13.97 14.36
N CYS A 799 28.05 -13.93 13.98
CA CYS A 799 27.47 -14.93 13.10
C CYS A 799 28.09 -14.74 11.71
N ILE A 800 29.27 -15.32 11.50
CA ILE A 800 29.86 -15.46 10.18
C ILE A 800 29.13 -16.64 9.56
N VAL A 801 28.06 -16.32 8.82
CA VAL A 801 27.28 -17.27 8.04
C VAL A 801 28.25 -18.11 7.20
N GLY A 802 28.50 -19.35 7.62
CA GLY A 802 29.36 -20.30 6.91
C GLY A 802 30.30 -21.16 7.75
N ARG A 803 30.71 -20.74 8.97
CA ARG A 803 31.79 -21.47 9.70
C ARG A 803 31.34 -22.51 10.72
N GLU A 804 30.12 -22.42 11.26
CA GLU A 804 29.66 -23.33 12.32
C GLU A 804 29.19 -24.70 11.82
N GLN A 805 28.72 -24.82 10.56
CA GLN A 805 28.28 -26.11 10.02
C GLN A 805 29.44 -27.09 9.84
N GLU A 806 30.63 -26.61 9.49
CA GLU A 806 31.84 -27.45 9.37
C GLU A 806 32.26 -28.08 10.70
N GLY A 807 31.94 -27.43 11.83
CA GLY A 807 32.20 -27.96 13.17
C GLY A 807 31.20 -29.03 13.59
N GLN A 808 29.91 -28.83 13.32
CA GLN A 808 28.87 -29.81 13.69
C GLN A 808 28.88 -31.06 12.80
N GLU A 809 29.22 -30.92 11.51
CA GLU A 809 29.37 -32.07 10.61
C GLU A 809 30.63 -32.90 10.92
N LYS A 810 31.68 -32.27 11.46
CA LYS A 810 32.86 -32.98 11.99
C LYS A 810 32.57 -33.71 13.29
N VAL A 811 31.84 -33.11 14.22
CA VAL A 811 31.44 -33.79 15.48
C VAL A 811 30.49 -34.95 15.21
N ALA A 812 29.61 -34.84 14.22
CA ALA A 812 28.75 -35.96 13.80
C ALA A 812 29.50 -37.07 13.04
N ARG A 813 30.64 -36.76 12.39
CA ARG A 813 31.52 -37.77 11.77
C ARG A 813 32.53 -38.37 12.73
N GLU A 814 32.92 -37.70 13.80
CA GLU A 814 33.86 -38.23 14.80
C GLU A 814 33.24 -39.32 15.69
N ASP A 815 31.90 -39.45 15.72
CA ASP A 815 31.21 -40.62 16.31
C ASP A 815 31.19 -41.86 15.39
N GLU A 816 31.70 -41.77 14.15
CA GLU A 816 31.96 -42.90 13.26
C GLU A 816 33.47 -43.11 13.11
N THR A 817 34.05 -44.00 13.92
CA THR A 817 35.48 -44.33 13.89
C THR A 817 35.93 -44.94 12.56
N VAL A 818 36.67 -44.18 11.74
CA VAL A 818 37.63 -44.69 10.75
C VAL A 818 38.89 -43.80 10.74
N VAL A 819 40.04 -44.45 10.68
CA VAL A 819 41.40 -43.94 10.86
C VAL A 819 42.03 -43.40 9.55
N GLU A 820 42.78 -42.29 9.66
CA GLU A 820 43.86 -41.72 8.79
C GLU A 820 43.56 -41.02 7.44
N PRO A 821 44.50 -40.21 6.87
CA PRO A 821 45.51 -39.33 7.47
C PRO A 821 45.52 -37.87 6.90
N GLN A 822 46.45 -37.07 7.42
CA GLN A 822 46.65 -35.62 7.32
C GLN A 822 46.87 -35.03 5.91
N GLY A 823 46.41 -33.78 5.74
CA GLY A 823 47.08 -32.76 4.92
C GLY A 823 46.19 -31.91 4.02
N CYS A 824 45.84 -30.69 4.43
CA CYS A 824 45.72 -29.57 3.47
C CYS A 824 45.72 -28.18 4.13
N MET A 825 46.33 -27.23 3.39
CA MET A 825 46.68 -25.87 3.76
C MET A 825 45.51 -24.98 4.20
N LYS A 826 45.76 -24.19 5.24
CA LYS A 826 44.98 -22.98 5.59
C LYS A 826 45.20 -21.91 4.51
N CYS A 827 44.17 -21.61 3.72
CA CYS A 827 44.08 -20.33 3.01
C CYS A 827 43.38 -19.29 3.89
N SER A 828 44.08 -18.18 4.12
CA SER A 828 43.57 -17.00 4.81
C SER A 828 42.92 -16.09 3.75
N CYS A 829 41.61 -15.88 3.81
CA CYS A 829 40.93 -14.89 2.97
C CYS A 829 40.13 -13.91 3.82
N TYR A 830 40.37 -12.63 3.51
CA TYR A 830 39.87 -11.42 4.12
C TYR A 830 38.34 -11.29 4.08
N SER A 831 37.83 -10.62 5.11
CA SER A 831 36.48 -10.11 5.31
C SER A 831 35.87 -9.47 4.06
N CYS A 832 34.65 -9.89 3.68
CA CYS A 832 33.90 -9.29 2.58
C CYS A 832 32.51 -8.80 3.07
N PRO A 833 32.05 -7.57 2.76
CA PRO A 833 30.77 -7.02 3.22
C PRO A 833 29.53 -7.49 2.44
N VAL A 834 29.70 -8.37 1.45
CA VAL A 834 28.66 -8.67 0.44
C VAL A 834 27.51 -9.53 0.99
N GLY A 835 27.74 -10.33 2.04
CA GLY A 835 26.71 -11.15 2.68
C GLY A 835 25.62 -10.34 3.41
N THR A 836 25.91 -9.08 3.77
CA THR A 836 24.96 -8.21 4.47
C THR A 836 23.86 -7.72 3.54
N LEU A 837 24.13 -7.50 2.25
CA LEU A 837 23.10 -7.04 1.30
C LEU A 837 22.06 -8.16 1.07
N THR A 838 22.49 -9.39 0.80
CA THR A 838 21.57 -10.50 0.54
C THR A 838 20.73 -10.85 1.78
N CYS A 839 21.34 -10.80 2.99
CA CYS A 839 20.61 -10.94 4.25
C CYS A 839 19.68 -9.76 4.52
N PHE A 840 20.08 -8.52 4.21
CA PHE A 840 19.24 -7.33 4.32
C PHE A 840 18.05 -7.38 3.36
N TRP A 841 18.23 -7.91 2.14
CA TRP A 841 17.15 -8.07 1.17
C TRP A 841 16.23 -9.23 1.51
N LEU A 842 16.78 -10.36 1.98
CA LEU A 842 16.00 -11.44 2.56
C LEU A 842 15.25 -10.97 3.81
N GLU A 843 15.84 -10.12 4.66
CA GLU A 843 15.14 -9.45 5.76
C GLU A 843 14.04 -8.54 5.21
N CYS A 844 14.30 -7.56 4.34
CA CYS A 844 13.28 -6.66 3.79
C CYS A 844 12.12 -7.38 3.07
N LEU A 845 12.39 -8.45 2.32
CA LEU A 845 11.38 -9.27 1.64
C LEU A 845 10.66 -10.20 2.61
N CYS A 846 11.39 -10.83 3.54
CA CYS A 846 10.79 -11.54 4.66
C CYS A 846 10.05 -10.57 5.56
N LEU A 847 10.28 -9.25 5.55
CA LEU A 847 9.60 -8.23 6.36
C LEU A 847 8.37 -7.66 5.67
N SER A 848 8.32 -7.64 4.34
CA SER A 848 7.06 -7.47 3.60
C SER A 848 6.12 -8.67 3.86
N GLN A 849 6.65 -9.89 3.84
CA GLN A 849 5.91 -11.07 4.26
C GLN A 849 5.69 -11.11 5.79
N ASN A 850 6.66 -10.78 6.65
CA ASN A 850 6.57 -10.78 8.11
C ASN A 850 5.75 -9.60 8.65
N SER A 851 5.56 -8.50 7.93
CA SER A 851 4.52 -7.53 8.27
C SER A 851 3.11 -8.16 8.20
N LEU A 852 2.94 -9.24 7.43
CA LEU A 852 1.77 -10.13 7.39
C LEU A 852 1.94 -11.45 8.21
N THR A 853 3.17 -11.92 8.48
CA THR A 853 3.48 -13.21 9.14
C THR A 853 3.88 -13.04 10.62
N GLU A 854 4.54 -11.93 11.00
CA GLU A 854 4.66 -11.46 12.39
C GLU A 854 3.28 -11.13 12.97
N GLN A 855 2.25 -10.97 12.11
CA GLN A 855 0.85 -10.88 12.54
C GLN A 855 0.31 -12.14 13.21
N ILE A 856 0.90 -13.30 12.94
CA ILE A 856 0.37 -14.59 13.39
C ILE A 856 1.47 -15.42 14.09
N SER A 857 2.74 -14.98 14.09
CA SER A 857 3.85 -15.68 14.76
C SER A 857 3.80 -15.65 16.29
N ARG A 858 3.52 -14.50 16.91
CA ARG A 858 3.75 -14.36 18.36
C ARG A 858 2.66 -14.99 19.24
N PHE A 859 1.86 -15.92 18.73
CA PHE A 859 0.67 -16.45 19.38
C PHE A 859 0.90 -17.36 20.61
N THR A 860 2.06 -18.00 20.79
CA THR A 860 2.15 -19.16 21.71
C THR A 860 3.13 -19.11 22.89
N CYS A 861 3.84 -18.00 23.15
CA CYS A 861 4.85 -17.98 24.22
C CYS A 861 4.31 -17.78 25.66
N ASN A 862 3.00 -17.89 25.93
CA ASN A 862 2.44 -17.60 27.28
C ASN A 862 1.66 -18.75 27.96
N ILE A 863 2.12 -20.01 27.80
CA ILE A 863 1.54 -21.19 28.48
C ILE A 863 2.50 -21.80 29.52
N ARG A 864 3.40 -21.02 30.15
CA ARG A 864 4.28 -21.57 31.21
C ARG A 864 4.42 -20.78 32.52
N GLY A 865 3.50 -19.85 32.83
CA GLY A 865 3.67 -18.96 34.00
C GLY A 865 2.55 -18.86 35.03
N SER A 866 1.40 -19.54 34.90
CA SER A 866 0.30 -19.37 35.88
C SER A 866 -0.51 -20.66 36.06
N SER A 867 0.03 -21.59 36.84
CA SER A 867 -0.73 -22.67 37.48
C SER A 867 0.18 -23.34 38.52
N LYS A 868 0.38 -22.67 39.66
CA LYS A 868 0.76 -23.26 40.97
C LYS A 868 1.06 -22.12 41.96
N SER A 869 0.02 -21.53 42.55
CA SER A 869 0.04 -20.98 43.90
C SER A 869 -1.36 -20.47 44.25
N SER A 870 -1.73 -20.53 45.54
CA SER A 870 -2.98 -20.02 46.13
C SER A 870 -4.20 -20.96 46.13
N ARG A 871 -4.08 -22.07 46.86
CA ARG A 871 -5.10 -22.49 47.83
C ARG A 871 -4.44 -22.63 49.20
N ARG A 872 -4.46 -21.54 49.98
CA ARG A 872 -4.43 -21.52 51.44
C ARG A 872 -4.57 -20.07 51.91
N TYR A 873 -5.71 -19.83 52.55
CA TYR A 873 -6.06 -18.79 53.54
C TYR A 873 -7.32 -18.01 53.16
N ILE A 874 -8.31 -18.22 54.05
CA ILE A 874 -9.67 -17.68 54.18
C ILE A 874 -10.68 -18.31 53.22
#